data_AF-A0A162XGU7-F1
#
_entry.id   AF-A0A162XGU7-F1
#
_cell.length_a   1.000
_cell.length_b   1.000
_cell.length_c   1.000
_cell.angle_alpha   90.00
_cell.angle_beta   90.00
_cell.angle_gamma   90.00
#
_symmetry.space_group_name_H-M   'P 1'
#
loop_
_entity.id
_entity.type
_entity.pdbx_description
1 polymer ?
#
loop_
_entity_poly.entity_id
_entity_poly.type
_entity_poly.pdbx_seq_one_letter_code
_entity_poly.pdbx_strand_id
1 'polypeptide(L)'
;MKTPFRTKFKITFLISIFLLTLSHINAQRIGDPGWTFDVSKNDSDYPKMERWSKVGVRGGIPLRTELPVIERLGPGTDIQKAIDRTSTKGGGVVFLEKGIHILNKEIRMKSGVILRGIPGQSIVRVTLRGTNDKYAIIFDKVSKAGLEDLKFTFPVSNASPQDDRNNPTNKWCRRCHENDPNGIKNLYVTFVRIENDSNDNWVDNCEFIEAGTNPIKVDGNYNTFRDNLIDGSYNKGGGGEGYYDVRGHDNLFYNETVKRIRHFAIQQGADHNVVFDCNFVNTDINFHNKDDGNNLIEKNKITIQRWRSWGAFATGGAQYGHKPPGPNNIIYNNTTDVKGKVGEFGGSDKVFIYNNFGNPKVLRSVRPKGGILYAIKHIGNGNNNQLPTVVFKTLKNGDQFAVGTDLKPIILADDKDGNVANVKLYINNNFIRQETHAPYEWGHLEDKDAKLKNLSSGTYKLKAIAEDNKGGKKEKQITITIGNPIATGRESVNGVFTIRSNANNENVMSPSWDNFNVRMYSSAKVFSDHKWEFKHLSDGKHTVRNIGTGRFLEVYKGECGNRKNVNTWTSPNSDHQKWYVEKYNDSYFLIPVHCEDQALDKNNENGANVHTWTKTLNNKNQQFDLISVSKNDENATVTPNNVNIESNKEFSLTIFPNPVTNTLKLALDNFMGQTLRYTIFSPVTGSKIYTNTVTKDHGTTELIHVGNLETGLYAIRLKTENNYEFIHRFVVHR
;
A
#
# COMPACT_ATOMS: atom_id res chain seq x y z
N MET A 1 -18.04 41.59 47.24
CA MET A 1 -16.89 41.43 46.32
C MET A 1 -16.77 39.97 45.90
N LYS A 2 -16.86 39.74 44.58
CA LYS A 2 -16.40 38.61 43.75
C LYS A 2 -16.67 37.17 44.19
N THR A 3 -17.73 36.63 43.58
CA THR A 3 -17.99 35.23 43.21
C THR A 3 -16.91 34.65 42.28
N PRO A 4 -16.62 33.34 42.32
CA PRO A 4 -16.01 32.62 41.20
C PRO A 4 -17.07 31.87 40.39
N PHE A 5 -17.08 32.16 39.09
CA PHE A 5 -17.94 31.55 38.08
C PHE A 5 -17.58 30.08 37.84
N ARG A 6 -18.62 29.23 37.75
CA ARG A 6 -18.57 27.88 37.18
C ARG A 6 -18.54 27.97 35.64
N THR A 7 -17.65 27.22 35.00
CA THR A 7 -17.81 26.81 33.60
C THR A 7 -17.72 25.29 33.49
N LYS A 8 -18.83 24.69 33.08
CA LYS A 8 -19.00 23.26 32.79
C LYS A 8 -18.35 22.94 31.43
N PHE A 9 -17.33 22.08 31.40
CA PHE A 9 -16.96 21.38 30.17
C PHE A 9 -17.83 20.13 30.04
N LYS A 10 -18.77 20.15 29.09
CA LYS A 10 -19.41 18.94 28.56
C LYS A 10 -18.42 18.29 27.57
N ILE A 11 -17.77 17.22 27.98
CA ILE A 11 -17.04 16.33 27.06
C ILE A 11 -18.09 15.37 26.49
N THR A 12 -18.57 15.64 25.28
CA THR A 12 -19.40 14.69 24.53
C THR A 12 -18.46 13.70 23.86
N PHE A 13 -18.48 12.46 24.33
CA PHE A 13 -17.77 11.32 23.74
C PHE A 13 -18.41 10.99 22.39
N LEU A 14 -17.80 11.38 21.27
CA LEU A 14 -18.14 10.81 19.96
C LEU A 14 -17.23 9.62 19.69
N ILE A 15 -17.80 8.44 19.89
CA ILE A 15 -17.25 7.14 19.54
C ILE A 15 -17.10 7.08 18.01
N SER A 16 -15.89 7.30 17.49
CA SER A 16 -15.54 6.89 16.13
C SER A 16 -15.00 5.46 16.19
N ILE A 17 -15.86 4.51 15.84
CA ILE A 17 -15.50 3.12 15.58
C ILE A 17 -14.63 3.11 14.31
N PHE A 18 -13.32 3.11 14.47
CA PHE A 18 -12.38 2.79 13.40
C PHE A 18 -12.29 1.27 13.31
N LEU A 19 -13.09 0.65 12.44
CA LEU A 19 -12.87 -0.73 12.01
C LEU A 19 -11.58 -0.73 11.17
N LEU A 20 -10.44 -1.01 11.79
CA LEU A 20 -9.23 -1.44 11.08
C LEU A 20 -9.43 -2.90 10.68
N THR A 21 -10.02 -3.13 9.51
CA THR A 21 -10.03 -4.45 8.87
C THR A 21 -8.74 -4.62 8.11
N LEU A 22 -7.76 -5.17 8.81
CA LEU A 22 -6.56 -5.66 8.19
C LEU A 22 -6.92 -6.70 7.12
N SER A 23 -6.62 -6.45 5.82
CA SER A 23 -6.79 -7.44 4.72
C SER A 23 -5.54 -7.68 3.82
N HIS A 24 -4.45 -8.28 4.37
CA HIS A 24 -3.19 -8.81 3.80
C HIS A 24 -3.70 -9.95 3.02
N ILE A 25 -3.68 -9.77 1.74
CA ILE A 25 -3.76 -10.92 0.92
C ILE A 25 -2.40 -11.01 0.21
N ASN A 26 -2.23 -12.10 -0.46
CA ASN A 26 -0.94 -12.64 -0.65
C ASN A 26 -0.89 -13.08 -2.09
N ALA A 27 0.18 -12.73 -2.80
CA ALA A 27 0.65 -13.70 -3.79
C ALA A 27 0.70 -15.04 -3.04
N GLN A 28 0.10 -16.10 -3.58
CA GLN A 28 -0.02 -17.38 -2.91
C GLN A 28 1.30 -17.74 -2.19
N ARG A 29 1.27 -17.78 -0.86
CA ARG A 29 2.47 -18.01 -0.04
C ARG A 29 2.71 -19.50 0.08
N ILE A 30 3.96 -19.91 0.12
CA ILE A 30 4.31 -21.28 0.49
C ILE A 30 3.69 -21.58 1.86
N GLY A 31 3.03 -22.74 1.96
CA GLY A 31 2.22 -23.13 3.12
C GLY A 31 0.73 -22.74 3.06
N ASP A 32 0.29 -21.94 2.07
CA ASP A 32 -1.15 -21.76 1.77
C ASP A 32 -1.76 -23.05 1.16
N PRO A 33 -3.09 -23.15 1.01
CA PRO A 33 -3.69 -24.29 0.34
C PRO A 33 -3.28 -24.38 -1.13
N GLY A 34 -3.22 -25.60 -1.67
CA GLY A 34 -3.03 -25.83 -3.10
C GLY A 34 -1.58 -26.00 -3.58
N TRP A 35 -0.59 -26.08 -2.68
CA TRP A 35 0.75 -26.53 -3.07
C TRP A 35 0.81 -28.05 -3.24
N THR A 36 1.44 -28.51 -4.30
CA THR A 36 1.63 -29.93 -4.61
C THR A 36 3.04 -30.19 -5.10
N PHE A 37 3.45 -31.47 -5.13
CA PHE A 37 4.73 -31.87 -5.67
C PHE A 37 4.83 -31.52 -7.16
N ASP A 38 5.91 -30.84 -7.54
CA ASP A 38 6.23 -30.61 -8.95
C ASP A 38 6.97 -31.81 -9.53
N VAL A 39 6.19 -32.77 -10.04
CA VAL A 39 6.72 -33.98 -10.70
C VAL A 39 7.69 -33.65 -11.85
N SER A 40 7.58 -32.48 -12.49
CA SER A 40 8.50 -32.08 -13.57
C SER A 40 9.94 -31.82 -13.08
N LYS A 41 10.09 -31.56 -11.77
CA LYS A 41 11.37 -31.31 -11.09
C LYS A 41 11.92 -32.54 -10.38
N ASN A 42 11.17 -33.64 -10.36
CA ASN A 42 11.56 -34.86 -9.66
C ASN A 42 12.93 -35.36 -10.11
N ASP A 43 13.74 -35.76 -9.13
CA ASP A 43 15.07 -36.32 -9.31
C ASP A 43 15.14 -37.64 -8.54
N SER A 44 15.31 -38.76 -9.25
CA SER A 44 15.27 -40.11 -8.68
C SER A 44 16.38 -40.38 -7.67
N ASP A 45 17.46 -39.61 -7.72
CA ASP A 45 18.56 -39.73 -6.76
C ASP A 45 18.20 -39.15 -5.38
N TYR A 46 17.10 -38.39 -5.29
CA TYR A 46 16.57 -37.81 -4.07
C TYR A 46 15.13 -38.30 -3.82
N PRO A 47 14.93 -39.57 -3.42
CA PRO A 47 13.60 -40.17 -3.28
C PRO A 47 12.72 -39.52 -2.19
N LYS A 48 13.28 -38.59 -1.39
CA LYS A 48 12.57 -37.86 -0.34
C LYS A 48 11.88 -36.58 -0.84
N MET A 49 12.15 -36.12 -2.06
CA MET A 49 11.58 -34.88 -2.60
C MET A 49 10.05 -34.82 -2.51
N GLU A 50 9.37 -35.92 -2.82
CA GLU A 50 7.91 -35.98 -2.71
C GLU A 50 7.43 -35.86 -1.26
N ARG A 51 8.12 -36.48 -0.29
CA ARG A 51 7.75 -36.33 1.13
C ARG A 51 8.00 -34.91 1.62
N TRP A 52 9.16 -34.32 1.28
CA TRP A 52 9.44 -32.92 1.63
C TRP A 52 8.36 -31.98 1.10
N SER A 53 7.82 -32.21 -0.10
CA SER A 53 6.74 -31.37 -0.65
C SER A 53 5.42 -31.36 0.15
N LYS A 54 5.24 -32.31 1.09
CA LYS A 54 4.01 -32.51 1.88
C LYS A 54 4.13 -32.05 3.33
N VAL A 55 5.27 -31.48 3.72
CA VAL A 55 5.54 -31.00 5.08
C VAL A 55 4.76 -29.71 5.39
N GLY A 56 4.65 -29.38 6.67
CA GLY A 56 3.82 -28.30 7.17
C GLY A 56 2.36 -28.71 7.34
N VAL A 57 1.49 -27.73 7.58
CA VAL A 57 0.05 -27.93 7.77
C VAL A 57 -0.52 -28.66 6.55
N ARG A 58 -1.06 -29.86 6.76
CA ARG A 58 -1.60 -30.67 5.68
C ARG A 58 -2.84 -30.02 5.10
N GLY A 59 -2.83 -29.78 3.78
CA GLY A 59 -3.85 -29.01 3.09
C GLY A 59 -3.62 -27.50 3.10
N GLY A 60 -2.56 -27.02 3.76
CA GLY A 60 -2.20 -25.61 3.89
C GLY A 60 -2.89 -24.92 5.07
N ILE A 61 -2.31 -23.78 5.48
CA ILE A 61 -2.91 -22.88 6.46
C ILE A 61 -4.21 -22.32 5.87
N PRO A 62 -5.37 -22.39 6.57
CA PRO A 62 -6.61 -21.83 6.06
C PRO A 62 -6.47 -20.36 5.68
N LEU A 63 -7.14 -19.93 4.60
CA LEU A 63 -7.05 -18.52 4.19
C LEU A 63 -7.70 -17.66 5.27
N ARG A 64 -7.06 -16.52 5.58
CA ARG A 64 -7.48 -15.63 6.68
C ARG A 64 -8.93 -15.17 6.57
N THR A 65 -9.45 -15.14 5.34
CA THR A 65 -10.77 -14.68 4.94
C THR A 65 -11.84 -15.77 5.05
N GLU A 66 -11.42 -17.03 5.15
CA GLU A 66 -12.28 -18.18 5.44
C GLU A 66 -12.50 -18.35 6.95
N LEU A 67 -11.72 -17.64 7.78
CA LEU A 67 -11.74 -17.78 9.23
C LEU A 67 -12.53 -16.63 9.89
N PRO A 68 -13.74 -16.88 10.43
CA PRO A 68 -14.54 -15.84 11.05
C PRO A 68 -13.92 -15.36 12.37
N VAL A 69 -14.01 -14.04 12.62
CA VAL A 69 -13.68 -13.47 13.93
C VAL A 69 -14.85 -13.70 14.89
N ILE A 70 -14.57 -14.48 15.94
CA ILE A 70 -15.56 -14.88 16.94
C ILE A 70 -15.53 -13.96 18.17
N GLU A 71 -14.33 -13.51 18.54
CA GLU A 71 -14.11 -12.59 19.65
C GLU A 71 -13.11 -11.50 19.28
N ARG A 72 -13.34 -10.28 19.81
CA ARG A 72 -12.43 -9.14 19.72
C ARG A 72 -12.06 -8.69 21.12
N LEU A 73 -10.77 -8.58 21.38
CA LEU A 73 -10.21 -8.38 22.71
C LEU A 73 -9.35 -7.13 22.74
N GLY A 74 -9.71 -6.16 23.59
CA GLY A 74 -8.84 -5.03 23.93
C GLY A 74 -7.82 -5.39 25.04
N PRO A 75 -6.82 -4.52 25.29
CA PRO A 75 -5.92 -4.67 26.42
C PRO A 75 -6.63 -4.91 27.76
N GLY A 76 -6.08 -5.80 28.59
CA GLY A 76 -6.62 -6.13 29.92
C GLY A 76 -7.73 -7.20 29.93
N THR A 77 -8.10 -7.74 28.77
CA THR A 77 -9.07 -8.83 28.66
C THR A 77 -8.44 -10.21 28.92
N ASP A 78 -9.26 -11.18 29.34
CA ASP A 78 -8.80 -12.55 29.63
C ASP A 78 -8.74 -13.40 28.36
N ILE A 79 -7.55 -13.52 27.78
CA ILE A 79 -7.29 -14.26 26.53
C ILE A 79 -7.69 -15.74 26.65
N GLN A 80 -7.40 -16.40 27.78
CA GLN A 80 -7.71 -17.83 27.93
C GLN A 80 -9.22 -18.08 27.84
N LYS A 81 -10.02 -17.26 28.54
CA LYS A 81 -11.49 -17.41 28.52
C LYS A 81 -12.06 -17.20 27.12
N ALA A 82 -11.49 -16.31 26.33
CA ALA A 82 -11.92 -16.07 24.95
C ALA A 82 -11.57 -17.24 24.02
N ILE A 83 -10.39 -17.84 24.20
CA ILE A 83 -9.99 -19.07 23.51
C ILE A 83 -10.97 -20.21 23.84
N ASP A 84 -11.27 -20.40 25.13
CA ASP A 84 -12.18 -21.46 25.58
C ASP A 84 -13.59 -21.27 24.98
N ARG A 85 -14.15 -20.05 25.05
CA ARG A 85 -15.45 -19.73 24.45
C ARG A 85 -15.46 -19.89 22.94
N THR A 86 -14.42 -19.46 22.24
CA THR A 86 -14.30 -19.61 20.78
C THR A 86 -14.25 -21.10 20.40
N SER A 87 -13.54 -21.92 21.17
CA SER A 87 -13.53 -23.37 20.99
C SER A 87 -14.93 -23.99 21.14
N THR A 88 -15.71 -23.58 22.16
CA THR A 88 -17.09 -24.08 22.33
C THR A 88 -18.04 -23.72 21.18
N LYS A 89 -17.68 -22.72 20.36
CA LYS A 89 -18.43 -22.31 19.16
C LYS A 89 -17.96 -23.00 17.87
N GLY A 90 -17.06 -23.99 17.98
CA GLY A 90 -16.52 -24.73 16.83
C GLY A 90 -15.21 -24.18 16.27
N GLY A 91 -14.57 -23.22 16.96
CA GLY A 91 -13.32 -22.60 16.52
C GLY A 91 -13.51 -21.24 15.85
N GLY A 92 -12.45 -20.74 15.22
CA GLY A 92 -12.39 -19.41 14.62
C GLY A 92 -11.37 -18.49 15.30
N VAL A 93 -11.44 -17.20 14.97
CA VAL A 93 -10.41 -16.22 15.36
C VAL A 93 -10.79 -15.49 16.65
N VAL A 94 -9.90 -15.54 17.62
CA VAL A 94 -9.80 -14.59 18.74
C VAL A 94 -8.87 -13.46 18.30
N PHE A 95 -9.45 -12.29 18.05
CA PHE A 95 -8.72 -11.13 17.53
C PHE A 95 -8.28 -10.19 18.66
N LEU A 96 -6.97 -9.95 18.78
CA LEU A 96 -6.39 -8.99 19.71
C LEU A 96 -6.30 -7.62 19.04
N GLU A 97 -7.08 -6.66 19.55
CA GLU A 97 -7.05 -5.26 19.11
C GLU A 97 -5.69 -4.61 19.40
N LYS A 98 -5.41 -3.48 18.74
CA LYS A 98 -4.16 -2.73 18.96
C LYS A 98 -3.91 -2.43 20.45
N GLY A 99 -2.66 -2.53 20.87
CA GLY A 99 -2.22 -2.21 22.21
C GLY A 99 -1.44 -3.34 22.87
N ILE A 100 -1.23 -3.20 24.18
CA ILE A 100 -0.41 -4.12 24.97
C ILE A 100 -1.32 -5.07 25.75
N HIS A 101 -1.27 -6.35 25.40
CA HIS A 101 -1.94 -7.45 26.06
C HIS A 101 -0.97 -8.12 27.02
N ILE A 102 -1.20 -7.95 28.32
CA ILE A 102 -0.31 -8.49 29.36
C ILE A 102 -0.61 -9.99 29.53
N LEU A 103 0.41 -10.81 29.36
CA LEU A 103 0.37 -12.25 29.59
C LEU A 103 1.21 -12.57 30.83
N ASN A 104 0.51 -12.74 31.95
CA ASN A 104 1.10 -13.08 33.26
C ASN A 104 0.80 -14.52 33.71
N LYS A 105 0.13 -15.30 32.88
CA LYS A 105 -0.24 -16.71 33.07
C LYS A 105 -0.09 -17.45 31.74
N GLU A 106 0.23 -18.73 31.79
CA GLU A 106 0.31 -19.57 30.58
C GLU A 106 -1.05 -19.61 29.86
N ILE A 107 -1.03 -19.53 28.54
CA ILE A 107 -2.21 -19.64 27.68
C ILE A 107 -2.15 -20.97 26.94
N ARG A 108 -3.22 -21.76 27.03
CA ARG A 108 -3.38 -23.04 26.34
C ARG A 108 -4.33 -22.85 25.16
N MET A 109 -3.80 -23.09 23.96
CA MET A 109 -4.58 -23.06 22.73
C MET A 109 -5.60 -24.20 22.69
N LYS A 110 -6.58 -24.08 21.80
CA LYS A 110 -7.60 -25.10 21.53
C LYS A 110 -7.65 -25.37 20.03
N SER A 111 -7.97 -26.62 19.65
CA SER A 111 -8.08 -27.00 18.25
C SER A 111 -9.07 -26.10 17.50
N GLY A 112 -8.71 -25.72 16.27
CA GLY A 112 -9.53 -24.82 15.44
C GLY A 112 -9.55 -23.36 15.89
N VAL A 113 -8.84 -22.96 16.95
CA VAL A 113 -8.80 -21.58 17.44
C VAL A 113 -7.52 -20.87 16.99
N ILE A 114 -7.69 -19.67 16.46
CA ILE A 114 -6.59 -18.80 16.01
C ILE A 114 -6.53 -17.59 16.92
N LEU A 115 -5.36 -17.28 17.47
CA LEU A 115 -5.10 -16.01 18.13
C LEU A 115 -4.44 -15.06 17.12
N ARG A 116 -5.18 -14.06 16.65
CA ARG A 116 -4.74 -13.13 15.59
C ARG A 116 -4.62 -11.72 16.13
N GLY A 117 -3.57 -11.01 15.73
CA GLY A 117 -3.35 -9.61 16.05
C GLY A 117 -3.41 -8.67 14.85
N ILE A 118 -2.86 -7.48 15.07
CA ILE A 118 -2.54 -6.47 14.08
C ILE A 118 -1.01 -6.43 13.96
N PRO A 119 -0.41 -6.67 12.78
CA PRO A 119 1.05 -6.64 12.60
C PRO A 119 1.65 -5.35 13.14
N GLY A 120 2.62 -5.48 14.04
CA GLY A 120 3.29 -4.36 14.69
C GLY A 120 2.47 -3.58 15.73
N GLN A 121 1.17 -3.82 15.91
CA GLN A 121 0.31 -3.05 16.83
C GLN A 121 -0.29 -3.89 17.97
N SER A 122 -0.49 -5.20 17.80
CA SER A 122 -0.98 -6.08 18.87
C SER A 122 0.19 -6.76 19.59
N ILE A 123 0.57 -6.16 20.72
CA ILE A 123 1.76 -6.56 21.49
C ILE A 123 1.34 -7.48 22.63
N VAL A 124 1.78 -8.74 22.60
CA VAL A 124 1.68 -9.66 23.73
C VAL A 124 2.91 -9.46 24.62
N ARG A 125 2.72 -8.75 25.73
CA ARG A 125 3.79 -8.51 26.71
C ARG A 125 3.78 -9.61 27.76
N VAL A 126 4.76 -10.49 27.68
CA VAL A 126 4.91 -11.62 28.60
C VAL A 126 5.63 -11.14 29.86
N THR A 127 4.93 -11.24 30.99
CA THR A 127 5.44 -10.90 32.34
C THR A 127 5.62 -12.13 33.22
N LEU A 128 5.35 -13.33 32.69
CA LEU A 128 5.70 -14.61 33.31
C LEU A 128 7.17 -14.62 33.74
N ARG A 129 7.45 -15.32 34.84
CA ARG A 129 8.81 -15.57 35.36
C ARG A 129 8.88 -17.00 35.87
N GLY A 130 10.00 -17.67 35.63
CA GLY A 130 10.19 -19.06 35.99
C GLY A 130 11.67 -19.37 36.19
N THR A 131 12.01 -20.02 37.30
CA THR A 131 13.34 -20.62 37.54
C THR A 131 13.51 -21.97 36.85
N ASN A 132 12.40 -22.52 36.36
CA ASN A 132 12.31 -23.68 35.49
C ASN A 132 11.51 -23.26 34.25
N ASP A 133 11.54 -24.11 33.22
CA ASP A 133 10.80 -23.88 31.97
C ASP A 133 9.31 -23.53 32.23
N LYS A 134 8.93 -22.36 31.74
CA LYS A 134 7.56 -21.84 31.65
C LYS A 134 7.24 -21.47 30.21
N TYR A 135 5.96 -21.49 29.86
CA TYR A 135 5.53 -21.29 28.48
C TYR A 135 4.47 -20.18 28.41
N ALA A 136 4.65 -19.19 27.55
CA ALA A 136 3.63 -18.15 27.39
C ALA A 136 2.39 -18.69 26.66
N ILE A 137 2.60 -19.34 25.51
CA ILE A 137 1.57 -20.03 24.73
C ILE A 137 1.93 -21.52 24.60
N ILE A 138 0.97 -22.39 24.87
CA ILE A 138 1.10 -23.85 24.79
C ILE A 138 0.07 -24.41 23.81
N PHE A 139 0.55 -25.21 22.86
CA PHE A 139 -0.23 -26.11 22.03
C PHE A 139 0.01 -27.53 22.56
N ASP A 140 -1.03 -28.12 23.15
CA ASP A 140 -0.99 -29.43 23.82
C ASP A 140 -2.26 -30.20 23.42
N LYS A 141 -2.09 -31.32 22.69
CA LYS A 141 -3.18 -32.08 22.05
C LYS A 141 -4.08 -31.25 21.15
N VAL A 142 -3.52 -30.29 20.42
CA VAL A 142 -4.29 -29.42 19.53
C VAL A 142 -3.90 -29.55 18.06
N SER A 143 -4.88 -29.32 17.21
CA SER A 143 -4.68 -29.23 15.76
C SER A 143 -5.48 -28.12 15.13
N LYS A 144 -5.03 -27.66 13.97
CA LYS A 144 -5.66 -26.57 13.23
C LYS A 144 -5.78 -25.28 14.04
N ALA A 145 -4.84 -25.04 14.96
CA ALA A 145 -4.76 -23.83 15.77
C ALA A 145 -3.59 -22.96 15.30
N GLY A 146 -3.69 -21.65 15.51
CA GLY A 146 -2.73 -20.70 14.95
C GLY A 146 -2.40 -19.50 15.81
N LEU A 147 -1.18 -18.99 15.67
CA LEU A 147 -0.79 -17.63 16.07
C LEU A 147 -0.53 -16.80 14.83
N GLU A 148 -1.12 -15.61 14.75
CA GLU A 148 -1.01 -14.76 13.58
C GLU A 148 -0.84 -13.28 13.94
N ASP A 149 0.10 -12.57 13.29
CA ASP A 149 0.21 -11.11 13.37
C ASP A 149 0.43 -10.54 14.79
N LEU A 150 1.09 -11.30 15.66
CA LEU A 150 1.33 -10.93 17.06
C LEU A 150 2.79 -10.56 17.29
N LYS A 151 3.01 -9.54 18.12
CA LYS A 151 4.34 -9.18 18.61
C LYS A 151 4.50 -9.59 20.07
N PHE A 152 5.29 -10.62 20.32
CA PHE A 152 5.69 -11.06 21.65
C PHE A 152 6.90 -10.27 22.15
N THR A 153 6.82 -9.81 23.39
CA THR A 153 7.93 -9.11 24.08
C THR A 153 8.09 -9.65 25.49
N PHE A 154 9.33 -9.73 25.98
CA PHE A 154 9.64 -10.14 27.35
C PHE A 154 10.53 -9.10 28.03
N PRO A 155 9.97 -7.95 28.44
CA PRO A 155 10.76 -6.90 29.06
C PRO A 155 11.28 -7.35 30.43
N VAL A 156 12.57 -7.13 30.70
CA VAL A 156 13.21 -7.39 31.99
C VAL A 156 13.80 -6.09 32.52
N SER A 157 13.41 -5.68 33.73
CA SER A 157 13.97 -4.49 34.36
C SER A 157 15.46 -4.68 34.64
N ASN A 158 16.28 -3.68 34.31
CA ASN A 158 17.72 -3.63 34.60
C ASN A 158 18.55 -4.75 33.93
N ALA A 159 18.04 -5.37 32.88
CA ALA A 159 18.80 -6.28 32.04
C ALA A 159 18.37 -6.13 30.59
N SER A 160 19.29 -6.42 29.68
CA SER A 160 19.01 -6.57 28.26
C SER A 160 19.74 -7.81 27.76
N PRO A 161 19.23 -8.48 26.71
CA PRO A 161 19.92 -9.61 26.12
C PRO A 161 21.33 -9.21 25.70
N GLN A 162 22.32 -9.95 26.21
CA GLN A 162 23.70 -9.75 25.79
C GLN A 162 23.84 -10.21 24.33
N ASP A 163 24.43 -9.36 23.49
CA ASP A 163 24.47 -9.54 22.04
C ASP A 163 25.74 -8.94 21.42
N ASP A 164 26.05 -9.38 20.21
CA ASP A 164 27.21 -8.98 19.42
C ASP A 164 27.26 -7.50 19.06
N ARG A 165 26.13 -6.79 19.05
CA ARG A 165 26.06 -5.34 18.84
C ARG A 165 26.56 -4.55 20.05
N ASN A 166 26.52 -5.14 21.25
CA ASN A 166 26.97 -4.50 22.48
C ASN A 166 28.47 -4.80 22.77
N ASN A 167 29.14 -5.57 21.92
CA ASN A 167 30.57 -5.83 22.01
C ASN A 167 31.29 -5.29 20.76
N PRO A 168 32.03 -4.16 20.85
CA PRO A 168 32.70 -3.54 19.72
C PRO A 168 33.93 -4.33 19.25
N THR A 169 34.34 -5.39 19.94
CA THR A 169 35.47 -6.22 19.55
C THR A 169 34.99 -7.45 18.78
N ASN A 170 35.66 -7.80 17.68
CA ASN A 170 35.43 -9.08 16.99
C ASN A 170 36.00 -10.28 17.80
N LYS A 171 35.89 -10.23 19.14
CA LYS A 171 36.40 -11.21 20.10
C LYS A 171 35.23 -11.95 20.76
N TRP A 172 35.47 -13.22 21.11
CA TRP A 172 34.49 -14.10 21.75
C TRP A 172 33.81 -13.43 22.95
N CYS A 173 32.47 -13.41 22.96
CA CYS A 173 31.67 -12.91 24.08
C CYS A 173 31.12 -14.08 24.91
N ARG A 174 31.82 -14.43 25.99
CA ARG A 174 31.36 -15.47 26.93
C ARG A 174 30.00 -15.12 27.55
N ARG A 175 29.83 -13.88 28.01
CA ARG A 175 28.60 -13.39 28.67
C ARG A 175 27.37 -13.40 27.76
N CYS A 176 27.57 -13.41 26.44
CA CYS A 176 26.49 -13.53 25.46
C CYS A 176 25.92 -14.95 25.36
N HIS A 177 26.57 -15.94 25.98
CA HIS A 177 26.19 -17.35 25.98
C HIS A 177 26.12 -17.92 27.42
N GLU A 178 25.68 -17.08 28.35
CA GLU A 178 25.43 -17.46 29.74
C GLU A 178 23.93 -17.61 30.00
N ASN A 179 23.61 -18.38 31.05
CA ASN A 179 22.29 -18.35 31.66
C ASN A 179 22.29 -17.31 32.79
N ASP A 180 21.10 -16.88 33.18
CA ASP A 180 20.87 -15.97 34.29
C ASP A 180 21.66 -14.65 34.16
N PRO A 181 21.53 -13.92 33.02
CA PRO A 181 22.24 -12.67 32.83
C PRO A 181 21.93 -11.70 33.98
N ASN A 182 22.97 -11.02 34.48
CA ASN A 182 22.92 -10.14 35.66
C ASN A 182 22.41 -10.85 36.94
N GLY A 183 22.53 -12.18 37.02
CA GLY A 183 22.08 -12.97 38.17
C GLY A 183 20.57 -13.19 38.25
N ILE A 184 19.82 -12.86 37.20
CA ILE A 184 18.36 -12.99 37.19
C ILE A 184 17.97 -14.41 36.80
N LYS A 185 17.65 -15.23 37.82
CA LYS A 185 17.43 -16.68 37.67
C LYS A 185 16.04 -17.10 37.19
N ASN A 186 15.11 -16.16 37.01
CA ASN A 186 13.70 -16.46 36.72
C ASN A 186 13.29 -16.13 35.28
N LEU A 187 14.24 -16.20 34.34
CA LEU A 187 14.05 -15.89 32.92
C LEU A 187 13.78 -17.12 32.04
N TYR A 188 13.58 -18.32 32.61
CA TYR A 188 13.30 -19.56 31.85
C TYR A 188 11.86 -19.58 31.33
N VAL A 189 11.54 -18.64 30.44
CA VAL A 189 10.25 -18.48 29.80
C VAL A 189 10.41 -18.60 28.30
N THR A 190 9.74 -19.59 27.73
CA THR A 190 9.63 -19.84 26.30
C THR A 190 8.36 -19.16 25.78
N PHE A 191 8.39 -18.50 24.62
CA PHE A 191 7.17 -17.86 24.11
C PHE A 191 6.15 -18.89 23.61
N VAL A 192 6.57 -19.83 22.77
CA VAL A 192 5.67 -20.82 22.16
C VAL A 192 6.19 -22.23 22.37
N ARG A 193 5.32 -23.11 22.87
CA ARG A 193 5.56 -24.54 23.02
C ARG A 193 4.53 -25.31 22.19
N ILE A 194 5.00 -26.08 21.22
CA ILE A 194 4.19 -27.07 20.48
C ILE A 194 4.57 -28.45 21.00
N GLU A 195 3.68 -29.09 21.76
CA GLU A 195 3.89 -30.43 22.28
C GLU A 195 3.82 -31.49 21.18
N ASN A 196 4.38 -32.67 21.46
CA ASN A 196 4.56 -33.78 20.51
C ASN A 196 3.27 -34.33 19.87
N ASP A 197 2.14 -34.18 20.56
CA ASP A 197 0.82 -34.62 20.11
C ASP A 197 -0.01 -33.49 19.45
N SER A 198 0.62 -32.33 19.20
CA SER A 198 0.00 -31.19 18.53
C SER A 198 0.47 -31.10 17.08
N ASN A 199 -0.47 -31.25 16.14
CA ASN A 199 -0.16 -31.35 14.70
C ASN A 199 -1.01 -30.39 13.87
N ASP A 200 -0.55 -30.03 12.67
CA ASP A 200 -1.27 -29.12 11.76
C ASP A 200 -1.57 -27.75 12.39
N ASN A 201 -0.64 -27.22 13.18
CA ASN A 201 -0.72 -25.88 13.76
C ASN A 201 0.22 -24.92 13.02
N TRP A 202 0.03 -23.61 13.24
CA TRP A 202 0.89 -22.62 12.60
C TRP A 202 1.24 -21.42 13.46
N VAL A 203 2.35 -20.80 13.08
CA VAL A 203 2.77 -19.47 13.53
C VAL A 203 3.09 -18.68 12.27
N ASP A 204 2.28 -17.66 11.97
CA ASP A 204 2.33 -16.90 10.71
C ASP A 204 2.50 -15.40 11.01
N ASN A 205 3.55 -14.78 10.46
CA ASN A 205 3.79 -13.33 10.54
C ASN A 205 3.81 -12.77 11.99
N CYS A 206 4.45 -13.49 12.91
CA CYS A 206 4.64 -13.07 14.29
C CYS A 206 6.07 -12.55 14.56
N GLU A 207 6.21 -11.65 15.53
CA GLU A 207 7.49 -11.16 16.02
C GLU A 207 7.76 -11.66 17.44
N PHE A 208 8.89 -12.31 17.69
CA PHE A 208 9.33 -12.81 18.98
C PHE A 208 10.57 -12.06 19.43
N ILE A 209 10.37 -11.04 20.26
CA ILE A 209 11.42 -10.10 20.65
C ILE A 209 11.92 -10.42 22.06
N GLU A 210 13.20 -10.75 22.14
CA GLU A 210 13.96 -10.93 23.39
C GLU A 210 13.35 -11.98 24.33
N ALA A 211 13.15 -13.21 23.84
CA ALA A 211 12.60 -14.30 24.64
C ALA A 211 13.38 -14.50 25.96
N GLY A 212 12.69 -14.90 27.04
CA GLY A 212 13.36 -15.19 28.31
C GLY A 212 14.42 -16.27 28.14
N THR A 213 14.02 -17.41 27.57
CA THR A 213 14.96 -18.42 27.08
C THR A 213 14.75 -18.76 25.61
N ASN A 214 13.74 -19.56 25.27
CA ASN A 214 13.57 -20.07 23.91
C ASN A 214 12.43 -19.30 23.24
N PRO A 215 12.60 -18.75 22.02
CA PRO A 215 11.47 -18.20 21.28
C PRO A 215 10.39 -19.27 21.02
N ILE A 216 10.76 -20.41 20.43
CA ILE A 216 9.82 -21.46 20.03
C ILE A 216 10.44 -22.83 20.28
N LYS A 217 9.70 -23.74 20.92
CA LYS A 217 10.00 -25.18 21.01
C LYS A 217 8.94 -25.99 20.26
N VAL A 218 9.36 -26.89 19.36
CA VAL A 218 8.50 -27.62 18.42
C VAL A 218 8.74 -29.12 18.52
N ASP A 219 7.97 -29.79 19.35
CA ASP A 219 7.98 -31.26 19.44
C ASP A 219 6.90 -31.87 18.54
N GLY A 220 5.87 -31.09 18.19
CA GLY A 220 4.78 -31.51 17.32
C GLY A 220 5.13 -31.59 15.82
N ASN A 221 4.23 -32.15 15.02
CA ASN A 221 4.50 -32.52 13.63
C ASN A 221 3.56 -31.84 12.63
N TYR A 222 3.95 -31.77 11.36
CA TYR A 222 3.13 -31.15 10.31
C TYR A 222 2.70 -29.71 10.64
N ASN A 223 3.55 -28.94 11.32
CA ASN A 223 3.29 -27.55 11.64
C ASN A 223 3.99 -26.62 10.64
N THR A 224 3.40 -25.45 10.39
CA THR A 224 3.99 -24.43 9.52
C THR A 224 4.37 -23.18 10.32
N PHE A 225 5.64 -22.80 10.23
CA PHE A 225 6.18 -21.56 10.75
C PHE A 225 6.60 -20.74 9.54
N ARG A 226 5.97 -19.58 9.33
CA ARG A 226 6.35 -18.73 8.22
C ARG A 226 6.27 -17.25 8.51
N ASP A 227 7.10 -16.51 7.78
CA ASP A 227 7.14 -15.06 7.80
C ASP A 227 7.39 -14.47 9.22
N ASN A 228 7.93 -15.26 10.15
CA ASN A 228 8.14 -14.81 11.51
C ASN A 228 9.52 -14.14 11.69
N LEU A 229 9.57 -13.23 12.66
CA LEU A 229 10.80 -12.61 13.14
C LEU A 229 11.14 -13.13 14.52
N ILE A 230 12.28 -13.81 14.65
CA ILE A 230 12.84 -14.24 15.92
C ILE A 230 14.05 -13.36 16.22
N ASP A 231 14.02 -12.64 17.34
CA ASP A 231 15.04 -11.64 17.62
C ASP A 231 15.49 -11.59 19.09
N GLY A 232 16.50 -12.39 19.38
CA GLY A 232 17.21 -12.38 20.66
C GLY A 232 16.56 -13.20 21.77
N SER A 233 17.39 -13.60 22.72
CA SER A 233 16.98 -14.21 23.99
C SER A 233 17.91 -13.82 25.13
N TYR A 234 17.39 -13.80 26.36
CA TYR A 234 18.17 -13.52 27.57
C TYR A 234 19.06 -14.70 27.95
N ASN A 235 18.48 -15.88 28.19
CA ASN A 235 19.24 -17.10 28.45
C ASN A 235 19.75 -17.67 27.12
N LYS A 236 21.07 -17.86 27.05
CA LYS A 236 21.78 -18.46 25.91
C LYS A 236 22.89 -19.41 26.39
N GLY A 237 22.84 -19.85 27.64
CA GLY A 237 23.78 -20.80 28.22
C GLY A 237 23.45 -22.25 27.89
N GLY A 238 24.21 -23.17 28.48
CA GLY A 238 23.99 -24.62 28.31
C GLY A 238 22.62 -25.06 28.82
N GLY A 239 22.18 -26.26 28.42
CA GLY A 239 20.87 -26.81 28.81
C GLY A 239 19.79 -26.72 27.74
N GLY A 240 20.11 -26.22 26.54
CA GLY A 240 19.12 -26.05 25.47
C GLY A 240 18.41 -24.70 25.51
N GLU A 241 19.12 -23.66 25.92
CA GLU A 241 18.57 -22.31 26.10
C GLU A 241 18.95 -21.36 24.96
N GLY A 242 18.01 -20.48 24.61
CA GLY A 242 18.16 -19.56 23.49
C GLY A 242 18.00 -20.22 22.13
N TYR A 243 17.21 -21.28 22.04
CA TYR A 243 17.02 -22.08 20.83
C TYR A 243 15.69 -21.77 20.17
N TYR A 244 15.70 -21.74 18.84
CA TYR A 244 14.55 -22.23 18.10
C TYR A 244 14.70 -23.75 18.07
N ASP A 245 13.99 -24.44 18.95
CA ASP A 245 14.18 -25.87 19.24
C ASP A 245 13.21 -26.72 18.41
N VAL A 246 13.72 -27.48 17.45
CA VAL A 246 12.96 -28.32 16.53
C VAL A 246 13.23 -29.78 16.84
N ARG A 247 12.18 -30.50 17.22
CA ARG A 247 12.19 -31.91 17.65
C ARG A 247 11.15 -32.79 16.96
N GLY A 248 10.07 -32.20 16.47
CA GLY A 248 9.07 -32.91 15.68
C GLY A 248 9.47 -33.13 14.23
N HIS A 249 8.62 -33.82 13.48
CA HIS A 249 8.85 -34.21 12.10
C HIS A 249 7.88 -33.55 11.10
N ASP A 250 8.29 -33.55 9.83
CA ASP A 250 7.51 -33.03 8.71
C ASP A 250 6.99 -31.58 8.93
N ASN A 251 7.74 -30.73 9.66
CA ASN A 251 7.41 -29.31 9.82
C ASN A 251 8.01 -28.45 8.70
N LEU A 252 7.33 -27.35 8.38
CA LEU A 252 7.77 -26.35 7.42
C LEU A 252 8.22 -25.08 8.15
N PHE A 253 9.43 -24.62 7.85
CA PHE A 253 9.95 -23.31 8.25
C PHE A 253 10.25 -22.53 6.98
N TYR A 254 9.48 -21.47 6.73
CA TYR A 254 9.52 -20.73 5.46
C TYR A 254 9.63 -19.22 5.66
N ASN A 255 10.61 -18.58 5.03
CA ASN A 255 10.81 -17.13 5.12
C ASN A 255 10.90 -16.61 6.57
N GLU A 256 11.43 -17.45 7.46
CA GLU A 256 11.73 -17.08 8.84
C GLU A 256 12.94 -16.14 8.87
N THR A 257 12.90 -15.08 9.67
CA THR A 257 14.09 -14.31 10.00
C THR A 257 14.52 -14.62 11.44
N VAL A 258 15.65 -15.30 11.60
CA VAL A 258 16.15 -15.75 12.90
C VAL A 258 17.46 -15.04 13.22
N LYS A 259 17.50 -14.32 14.33
CA LYS A 259 18.69 -13.57 14.74
C LYS A 259 18.88 -13.50 16.25
N ARG A 260 20.14 -13.31 16.65
CA ARG A 260 20.59 -12.99 18.01
C ARG A 260 20.23 -14.02 19.11
N ILE A 261 19.72 -15.18 18.71
CA ILE A 261 19.54 -16.32 19.59
C ILE A 261 20.81 -17.19 19.55
N ARG A 262 20.83 -18.29 20.30
CA ARG A 262 21.97 -19.19 20.34
C ARG A 262 22.02 -20.08 19.09
N HIS A 263 21.02 -20.93 18.87
CA HIS A 263 20.97 -21.86 17.75
C HIS A 263 19.54 -21.94 17.17
N PHE A 264 19.43 -22.16 15.85
CA PHE A 264 18.27 -22.87 15.30
C PHE A 264 18.59 -24.36 15.36
N ALA A 265 18.05 -25.05 16.36
CA ALA A 265 18.48 -26.40 16.74
C ALA A 265 17.52 -27.45 16.19
N ILE A 266 18.02 -28.31 15.30
CA ILE A 266 17.33 -29.51 14.81
C ILE A 266 17.89 -30.68 15.61
N GLN A 267 17.05 -31.34 16.40
CA GLN A 267 17.51 -32.35 17.36
C GLN A 267 16.41 -33.30 17.79
N GLN A 268 16.77 -34.31 18.60
CA GLN A 268 15.88 -35.18 19.38
C GLN A 268 14.55 -35.55 18.71
N GLY A 269 14.59 -36.41 17.69
CA GLY A 269 13.39 -36.89 16.99
C GLY A 269 13.05 -36.11 15.72
N ALA A 270 13.73 -34.98 15.47
CA ALA A 270 13.47 -34.17 14.28
C ALA A 270 13.76 -34.95 12.99
N ASP A 271 12.76 -35.04 12.11
CA ASP A 271 12.83 -35.85 10.90
C ASP A 271 12.04 -35.21 9.74
N HIS A 272 12.54 -35.28 8.51
CA HIS A 272 11.87 -34.74 7.31
C HIS A 272 11.42 -33.26 7.38
N ASN A 273 11.96 -32.44 8.29
CA ASN A 273 11.63 -31.02 8.32
C ASN A 273 12.25 -30.28 7.13
N VAL A 274 11.57 -29.22 6.66
CA VAL A 274 12.07 -28.35 5.60
C VAL A 274 12.30 -26.95 6.15
N VAL A 275 13.53 -26.46 6.04
CA VAL A 275 13.92 -25.07 6.31
C VAL A 275 14.25 -24.43 4.97
N PHE A 276 13.36 -23.55 4.50
CA PHE A 276 13.37 -23.06 3.14
C PHE A 276 13.26 -21.54 3.06
N ASP A 277 14.17 -20.91 2.33
CA ASP A 277 14.18 -19.45 2.06
C ASP A 277 14.20 -18.59 3.34
N CYS A 278 14.77 -19.11 4.43
CA CYS A 278 14.89 -18.39 5.70
C CYS A 278 16.17 -17.56 5.73
N ASN A 279 16.18 -16.52 6.57
CA ASN A 279 17.29 -15.60 6.77
C ASN A 279 17.82 -15.68 8.21
N PHE A 280 19.02 -16.22 8.37
CA PHE A 280 19.72 -16.38 9.64
C PHE A 280 20.84 -15.34 9.77
N VAL A 281 20.78 -14.53 10.83
CA VAL A 281 21.78 -13.49 11.12
C VAL A 281 22.40 -13.71 12.49
N ASN A 282 23.69 -14.05 12.50
CA ASN A 282 24.46 -14.45 13.66
C ASN A 282 23.77 -15.59 14.44
N THR A 283 23.14 -16.50 13.73
CA THR A 283 22.56 -17.74 14.26
C THR A 283 22.83 -18.84 13.25
N ASP A 284 23.32 -19.98 13.73
CA ASP A 284 23.59 -21.17 12.93
C ASP A 284 22.38 -22.09 12.88
N ILE A 285 22.39 -22.95 11.86
CA ILE A 285 21.53 -24.13 11.82
C ILE A 285 22.33 -25.27 12.45
N ASN A 286 21.88 -25.73 13.61
CA ASN A 286 22.61 -26.64 14.47
C ASN A 286 21.92 -28.00 14.54
N PHE A 287 22.55 -29.04 14.02
CA PHE A 287 22.12 -30.42 14.19
C PHE A 287 22.60 -30.91 15.56
N HIS A 288 21.85 -30.54 16.60
CA HIS A 288 22.42 -30.34 17.93
C HIS A 288 22.66 -31.64 18.68
N ASN A 289 21.64 -32.49 18.78
CA ASN A 289 21.69 -33.69 19.60
C ASN A 289 20.72 -34.75 19.08
N LYS A 290 21.19 -35.61 18.18
CA LYS A 290 20.42 -36.70 17.56
C LYS A 290 19.05 -36.29 17.01
N ASP A 291 19.05 -35.60 15.88
CA ASP A 291 17.89 -35.66 14.99
C ASP A 291 17.76 -37.09 14.40
N ASP A 292 16.58 -37.44 13.89
CA ASP A 292 16.31 -38.75 13.28
C ASP A 292 16.56 -38.75 11.75
N GLY A 293 16.92 -37.59 11.18
CA GLY A 293 17.48 -37.46 9.84
C GLY A 293 16.54 -36.86 8.80
N ASN A 294 16.90 -37.00 7.52
CA ASN A 294 16.10 -36.63 6.35
C ASN A 294 15.63 -35.16 6.31
N ASN A 295 16.22 -34.24 7.08
CA ASN A 295 15.84 -32.84 7.06
C ASN A 295 16.43 -32.15 5.81
N LEU A 296 15.72 -31.17 5.25
CA LEU A 296 16.16 -30.40 4.09
C LEU A 296 16.38 -28.94 4.46
N ILE A 297 17.58 -28.44 4.17
CA ILE A 297 17.98 -27.05 4.37
C ILE A 297 18.30 -26.44 3.00
N GLU A 298 17.40 -25.63 2.45
CA GLU A 298 17.51 -25.13 1.09
C GLU A 298 17.16 -23.65 0.91
N LYS A 299 17.90 -22.95 0.03
CA LYS A 299 17.67 -21.53 -0.33
C LYS A 299 17.78 -20.53 0.83
N ASN A 300 18.30 -20.94 1.98
CA ASN A 300 18.45 -20.05 3.11
C ASN A 300 19.63 -19.10 2.93
N LYS A 301 19.54 -17.91 3.52
CA LYS A 301 20.66 -16.99 3.72
C LYS A 301 21.18 -17.12 5.15
N ILE A 302 22.45 -17.47 5.33
CA ILE A 302 23.05 -17.70 6.64
C ILE A 302 24.30 -16.84 6.77
N THR A 303 24.23 -15.85 7.64
CA THR A 303 25.30 -14.85 7.83
C THR A 303 25.81 -14.91 9.26
N ILE A 304 27.10 -15.22 9.45
CA ILE A 304 27.78 -15.27 10.75
C ILE A 304 28.96 -14.27 10.73
N GLN A 305 28.73 -13.02 11.13
CA GLN A 305 29.68 -11.92 10.89
C GLN A 305 30.64 -11.61 12.04
N ARG A 306 30.38 -12.12 13.25
CA ARG A 306 31.18 -11.80 14.45
C ARG A 306 31.48 -13.04 15.25
N TRP A 307 32.61 -13.02 15.97
CA TRP A 307 33.14 -13.84 17.09
C TRP A 307 32.53 -15.20 17.53
N ARG A 308 31.57 -15.80 16.84
CA ARG A 308 31.01 -17.11 17.14
C ARG A 308 32.00 -18.20 16.76
N SER A 309 32.10 -19.22 17.60
CA SER A 309 33.02 -20.34 17.37
C SER A 309 32.52 -21.32 16.32
N TRP A 310 31.24 -21.24 15.95
CA TRP A 310 30.58 -22.10 14.98
C TRP A 310 30.43 -21.46 13.59
N GLY A 311 30.29 -22.30 12.56
CA GLY A 311 30.03 -21.90 11.18
C GLY A 311 28.54 -21.71 10.89
N ALA A 312 28.18 -21.67 9.60
CA ALA A 312 26.78 -21.60 9.16
C ALA A 312 25.96 -22.84 9.59
N PHE A 313 26.62 -23.99 9.58
CA PHE A 313 26.09 -25.27 10.03
C PHE A 313 26.99 -25.83 11.12
N ALA A 314 26.41 -26.37 12.20
CA ALA A 314 27.17 -26.90 13.33
C ALA A 314 26.44 -28.07 14.01
N THR A 315 27.10 -28.70 14.98
CA THR A 315 26.51 -29.73 15.84
C THR A 315 26.66 -29.34 17.31
N GLY A 316 25.98 -30.07 18.20
CA GLY A 316 26.44 -30.20 19.57
C GLY A 316 27.80 -30.88 19.61
N GLY A 317 28.63 -30.52 20.60
CA GLY A 317 29.93 -31.16 20.80
C GLY A 317 29.81 -32.52 21.48
N ALA A 318 30.45 -33.56 20.93
CA ALA A 318 30.49 -34.90 21.52
C ALA A 318 31.03 -34.88 22.97
N GLN A 319 31.96 -33.97 23.26
CA GLN A 319 32.52 -33.76 24.60
C GLN A 319 31.49 -33.35 25.66
N TYR A 320 30.30 -32.91 25.25
CA TYR A 320 29.18 -32.55 26.13
C TYR A 320 28.12 -33.65 26.20
N GLY A 321 28.40 -34.86 25.69
CA GLY A 321 27.47 -35.99 25.71
C GLY A 321 26.39 -35.94 24.62
N HIS A 322 26.50 -35.02 23.66
CA HIS A 322 25.61 -34.98 22.52
C HIS A 322 25.87 -36.16 21.59
N LYS A 323 24.82 -36.58 20.88
CA LYS A 323 24.88 -37.61 19.84
C LYS A 323 24.97 -36.97 18.45
N PRO A 324 25.63 -37.64 17.49
CA PRO A 324 25.81 -37.09 16.14
C PRO A 324 24.47 -36.89 15.42
N PRO A 325 24.45 -36.05 14.37
CA PRO A 325 23.28 -35.88 13.51
C PRO A 325 22.79 -37.18 12.88
N GLY A 326 21.49 -37.24 12.59
CA GLY A 326 20.85 -38.33 11.87
C GLY A 326 21.31 -38.45 10.40
N PRO A 327 20.93 -39.54 9.71
CA PRO A 327 21.28 -39.73 8.31
C PRO A 327 20.52 -38.75 7.39
N ASN A 328 21.01 -38.54 6.18
CA ASN A 328 20.28 -37.86 5.09
C ASN A 328 19.80 -36.43 5.38
N ASN A 329 20.41 -35.70 6.31
CA ASN A 329 20.19 -34.25 6.39
C ASN A 329 20.85 -33.58 5.20
N ILE A 330 20.04 -33.05 4.28
CA ILE A 330 20.49 -32.48 3.01
C ILE A 330 20.58 -30.96 3.11
N ILE A 331 21.70 -30.42 2.62
CA ILE A 331 21.97 -28.99 2.53
C ILE A 331 22.23 -28.67 1.06
N TYR A 332 21.47 -27.72 0.50
CA TYR A 332 21.59 -27.37 -0.92
C TYR A 332 21.18 -25.92 -1.19
N ASN A 333 21.86 -25.24 -2.10
CA ASN A 333 21.46 -23.91 -2.60
C ASN A 333 21.30 -22.82 -1.52
N ASN A 334 22.03 -22.93 -0.41
CA ASN A 334 22.04 -21.89 0.62
C ASN A 334 23.09 -20.83 0.28
N THR A 335 22.85 -19.57 0.63
CA THR A 335 23.86 -18.50 0.60
C THR A 335 24.48 -18.36 1.97
N THR A 336 25.78 -18.62 2.09
CA THR A 336 26.49 -18.53 3.37
C THR A 336 27.54 -17.41 3.33
N ASP A 337 27.66 -16.67 4.42
CA ASP A 337 28.77 -15.74 4.69
C ASP A 337 29.20 -15.93 6.14
N VAL A 338 30.32 -16.64 6.34
CA VAL A 338 30.87 -16.90 7.66
C VAL A 338 32.16 -16.12 7.81
N LYS A 339 32.08 -14.98 8.48
CA LYS A 339 33.21 -14.07 8.75
C LYS A 339 33.96 -13.67 7.48
N GLY A 340 33.22 -13.35 6.41
CA GLY A 340 33.76 -12.98 5.11
C GLY A 340 34.09 -14.16 4.20
N LYS A 341 33.96 -15.41 4.66
CA LYS A 341 34.06 -16.61 3.82
C LYS A 341 32.69 -16.88 3.19
N VAL A 342 32.54 -16.47 1.94
CA VAL A 342 31.29 -16.61 1.18
C VAL A 342 31.21 -17.99 0.52
N GLY A 343 30.06 -18.65 0.63
CA GLY A 343 29.73 -19.89 -0.09
C GLY A 343 30.16 -21.19 0.59
N GLU A 344 30.69 -21.13 1.82
CA GLU A 344 31.04 -22.34 2.60
C GLU A 344 29.80 -23.22 2.83
N PHE A 345 29.82 -24.46 2.32
CA PHE A 345 28.69 -25.40 2.32
C PHE A 345 27.39 -24.83 1.71
N GLY A 346 27.53 -23.84 0.82
CA GLY A 346 26.45 -23.18 0.10
C GLY A 346 26.55 -23.33 -1.42
N GLY A 347 25.73 -22.58 -2.14
CA GLY A 347 25.65 -22.58 -3.59
C GLY A 347 24.84 -23.74 -4.18
N SER A 348 24.60 -23.68 -5.48
CA SER A 348 23.73 -24.61 -6.23
C SER A 348 24.48 -25.67 -7.04
N ASP A 349 25.81 -25.68 -7.00
CA ASP A 349 26.63 -26.61 -7.79
C ASP A 349 26.78 -27.99 -7.11
N LYS A 350 26.65 -28.03 -5.79
CA LYS A 350 26.87 -29.23 -4.97
C LYS A 350 25.72 -29.43 -3.99
N VAL A 351 25.43 -30.70 -3.70
CA VAL A 351 24.56 -31.09 -2.60
C VAL A 351 25.41 -31.63 -1.48
N PHE A 352 25.17 -31.16 -0.26
CA PHE A 352 25.89 -31.57 0.94
C PHE A 352 25.00 -32.43 1.84
N ILE A 353 25.64 -33.26 2.66
CA ILE A 353 25.00 -34.07 3.70
C ILE A 353 25.64 -33.77 5.05
N TYR A 354 24.82 -33.73 6.11
CA TYR A 354 25.26 -33.53 7.48
C TYR A 354 24.78 -34.67 8.39
N ASN A 355 25.63 -35.69 8.57
CA ASN A 355 25.28 -36.94 9.26
C ASN A 355 26.32 -37.39 10.29
N ASN A 356 27.22 -36.51 10.69
CA ASN A 356 28.23 -36.78 11.71
C ASN A 356 28.76 -35.46 12.30
N PHE A 357 29.51 -35.51 13.40
CA PHE A 357 30.22 -34.35 13.94
C PHE A 357 31.21 -33.75 12.93
N GLY A 358 31.44 -32.44 13.03
CA GLY A 358 32.39 -31.72 12.20
C GLY A 358 31.70 -30.86 11.14
N ASN A 359 32.15 -30.93 9.90
CA ASN A 359 31.63 -30.12 8.80
C ASN A 359 30.72 -30.96 7.87
N PRO A 360 29.74 -30.31 7.19
CA PRO A 360 29.01 -30.95 6.10
C PRO A 360 29.95 -31.54 5.05
N LYS A 361 29.56 -32.69 4.48
CA LYS A 361 30.32 -33.38 3.43
C LYS A 361 29.61 -33.21 2.09
N VAL A 362 30.36 -33.16 1.00
CA VAL A 362 29.76 -33.21 -0.35
C VAL A 362 29.12 -34.58 -0.54
N LEU A 363 27.81 -34.60 -0.76
CA LEU A 363 27.08 -35.80 -1.15
C LEU A 363 27.19 -36.02 -2.65
N ARG A 364 26.98 -34.96 -3.45
CA ARG A 364 27.08 -34.99 -4.91
C ARG A 364 27.63 -33.68 -5.46
N SER A 365 28.45 -33.77 -6.50
CA SER A 365 29.04 -32.63 -7.22
C SER A 365 28.26 -32.26 -8.47
N VAL A 366 26.95 -32.53 -8.48
CA VAL A 366 26.04 -32.26 -9.59
C VAL A 366 24.76 -31.67 -9.02
N ARG A 367 24.25 -30.63 -9.67
CA ARG A 367 22.97 -30.02 -9.33
C ARG A 367 21.81 -31.02 -9.49
N PRO A 368 20.78 -31.01 -8.63
CA PRO A 368 19.54 -31.75 -8.85
C PRO A 368 18.91 -31.40 -10.20
N LYS A 369 18.25 -32.37 -10.86
CA LYS A 369 17.65 -32.22 -12.20
C LYS A 369 16.77 -30.98 -12.33
N GLY A 370 15.93 -30.71 -11.32
CA GLY A 370 15.05 -29.55 -11.26
C GLY A 370 15.70 -28.25 -10.79
N GLY A 371 16.95 -28.29 -10.33
CA GLY A 371 17.65 -27.19 -9.66
C GLY A 371 17.13 -26.86 -8.26
N ILE A 372 16.21 -27.67 -7.73
CA ILE A 372 15.52 -27.49 -6.45
C ILE A 372 15.18 -28.87 -5.85
N LEU A 373 15.21 -29.01 -4.53
CA LEU A 373 14.83 -30.25 -3.82
C LEU A 373 13.46 -30.15 -3.15
N TYR A 374 13.11 -28.99 -2.60
CA TYR A 374 11.75 -28.64 -2.17
C TYR A 374 10.91 -28.25 -3.41
N ALA A 375 10.67 -29.22 -4.27
CA ALA A 375 10.02 -29.05 -5.56
C ALA A 375 8.50 -29.00 -5.41
N ILE A 376 7.98 -27.82 -5.09
CA ILE A 376 6.53 -27.57 -5.05
C ILE A 376 6.09 -26.68 -6.21
N LYS A 377 4.86 -26.90 -6.67
CA LYS A 377 4.13 -26.01 -7.57
C LYS A 377 2.75 -25.76 -7.00
N HIS A 378 2.21 -24.59 -7.28
CA HIS A 378 0.83 -24.32 -6.94
C HIS A 378 -0.10 -24.97 -7.98
N ILE A 379 -1.15 -25.64 -7.52
CA ILE A 379 -2.24 -26.10 -8.37
C ILE A 379 -3.00 -24.84 -8.78
N GLY A 380 -2.61 -24.23 -9.88
CA GLY A 380 -3.38 -23.15 -10.48
C GLY A 380 -4.82 -23.64 -10.64
N ASN A 381 -5.75 -23.03 -9.91
CA ASN A 381 -7.17 -23.26 -10.11
C ASN A 381 -7.48 -22.95 -11.57
N GLY A 382 -8.10 -23.89 -12.28
CA GLY A 382 -8.52 -23.67 -13.66
C GLY A 382 -9.30 -22.36 -13.80
N ASN A 383 -8.80 -21.46 -14.64
CA ASN A 383 -9.49 -20.39 -15.38
C ASN A 383 -10.86 -19.91 -14.85
N ASN A 384 -10.93 -19.33 -13.65
CA ASN A 384 -12.00 -18.42 -13.23
C ASN A 384 -11.55 -17.59 -12.00
N ASN A 385 -10.52 -16.77 -12.17
CA ASN A 385 -10.14 -15.74 -11.18
C ASN A 385 -10.69 -14.38 -11.65
N GLN A 386 -11.54 -13.72 -10.87
CA GLN A 386 -11.94 -12.34 -11.16
C GLN A 386 -10.85 -11.41 -10.64
N LEU A 387 -10.40 -10.46 -11.47
CA LEU A 387 -9.32 -9.56 -11.05
C LEU A 387 -9.82 -8.57 -9.98
N PRO A 388 -8.94 -8.14 -9.06
CA PRO A 388 -9.32 -7.19 -8.02
C PRO A 388 -9.61 -5.81 -8.62
N THR A 389 -10.32 -4.98 -7.85
CA THR A 389 -10.53 -3.56 -8.12
C THR A 389 -9.46 -2.74 -7.39
N VAL A 390 -9.13 -1.55 -7.90
CA VAL A 390 -8.17 -0.64 -7.26
C VAL A 390 -8.48 0.82 -7.62
N VAL A 391 -8.60 1.68 -6.61
CA VAL A 391 -9.00 3.10 -6.75
C VAL A 391 -8.27 3.95 -5.70
N PHE A 392 -7.71 5.10 -6.11
CA PHE A 392 -7.21 6.09 -5.15
C PHE A 392 -8.38 6.84 -4.51
N LYS A 393 -8.46 6.82 -3.17
CA LYS A 393 -9.53 7.47 -2.38
C LYS A 393 -9.23 8.93 -2.05
N THR A 394 -8.01 9.23 -1.59
CA THR A 394 -7.63 10.59 -1.16
C THR A 394 -7.01 11.44 -2.24
N LEU A 395 -6.55 10.83 -3.33
CA LEU A 395 -5.90 11.52 -4.44
C LEU A 395 -6.62 11.17 -5.75
N LYS A 396 -6.76 12.15 -6.63
CA LYS A 396 -7.33 12.00 -7.97
C LYS A 396 -6.29 12.36 -9.03
N ASN A 397 -6.49 11.83 -10.22
CA ASN A 397 -5.66 12.21 -11.36
C ASN A 397 -5.90 13.69 -11.69
N GLY A 398 -4.85 14.48 -11.66
CA GLY A 398 -4.86 15.93 -11.86
C GLY A 398 -4.68 16.73 -10.57
N ASP A 399 -4.69 16.10 -9.38
CA ASP A 399 -4.57 16.84 -8.13
C ASP A 399 -3.31 17.69 -8.07
N GLN A 400 -3.42 18.83 -7.41
CA GLN A 400 -2.36 19.81 -7.28
C GLN A 400 -2.09 20.13 -5.80
N PHE A 401 -0.82 20.20 -5.43
CA PHE A 401 -0.41 20.50 -4.06
C PHE A 401 0.73 21.53 -4.02
N ALA A 402 0.85 22.26 -2.92
CA ALA A 402 1.95 23.21 -2.73
C ALA A 402 3.30 22.50 -2.61
N VAL A 403 4.39 23.18 -2.96
CA VAL A 403 5.76 22.68 -2.73
C VAL A 403 5.95 22.39 -1.23
N GLY A 404 6.57 21.25 -0.93
CA GLY A 404 6.77 20.79 0.43
C GLY A 404 5.57 20.04 1.02
N THR A 405 4.51 19.80 0.25
CA THR A 405 3.37 19.00 0.72
C THR A 405 3.76 17.53 0.89
N ASP A 406 3.35 16.97 2.04
CA ASP A 406 3.37 15.54 2.28
C ASP A 406 2.13 14.87 1.69
N LEU A 407 2.31 13.84 0.88
CA LEU A 407 1.19 13.04 0.37
C LEU A 407 0.79 11.97 1.39
N LYS A 408 -0.53 11.78 1.51
CA LYS A 408 -1.13 10.68 2.27
C LYS A 408 -2.12 9.87 1.41
N PRO A 409 -1.63 9.12 0.40
CA PRO A 409 -2.48 8.28 -0.45
C PRO A 409 -3.22 7.23 0.38
N ILE A 410 -4.53 7.11 0.18
CA ILE A 410 -5.37 6.01 0.65
C ILE A 410 -5.94 5.33 -0.59
N ILE A 411 -5.87 4.01 -0.64
CA ILE A 411 -6.34 3.21 -1.77
C ILE A 411 -7.45 2.28 -1.31
N LEU A 412 -8.48 2.14 -2.13
CA LEU A 412 -9.52 1.14 -2.00
C LEU A 412 -9.23 0.03 -3.00
N ALA A 413 -9.24 -1.20 -2.53
CA ALA A 413 -9.13 -2.37 -3.38
C ALA A 413 -10.03 -3.46 -2.81
N ASP A 414 -10.78 -4.13 -3.69
CA ASP A 414 -11.73 -5.18 -3.37
C ASP A 414 -11.67 -6.29 -4.42
N ASP A 415 -11.93 -7.54 -4.03
CA ASP A 415 -11.92 -8.69 -4.94
C ASP A 415 -13.17 -9.53 -4.73
N LYS A 416 -13.84 -9.92 -5.82
CA LYS A 416 -15.21 -10.45 -5.77
C LYS A 416 -15.28 -11.93 -5.47
N ASP A 417 -14.29 -12.70 -5.93
CA ASP A 417 -14.24 -14.16 -5.82
C ASP A 417 -13.09 -14.62 -4.93
N GLY A 418 -12.57 -13.71 -4.13
CA GLY A 418 -11.37 -13.87 -3.37
C GLY A 418 -11.12 -12.63 -2.53
N ASN A 419 -9.86 -12.26 -2.40
CA ASN A 419 -9.51 -11.05 -1.68
C ASN A 419 -8.28 -10.37 -2.35
N VAL A 420 -8.29 -9.04 -2.44
CA VAL A 420 -7.24 -8.04 -2.08
C VAL A 420 -5.79 -8.36 -1.79
N ALA A 421 -5.02 -9.24 -2.46
CA ALA A 421 -3.60 -9.53 -2.15
C ALA A 421 -2.83 -8.41 -1.45
N ASN A 422 -2.15 -7.66 -2.26
CA ASN A 422 -1.39 -6.57 -1.75
C ASN A 422 -1.70 -5.39 -2.63
N VAL A 423 -1.66 -4.20 -2.05
CA VAL A 423 -1.65 -2.96 -2.79
C VAL A 423 -0.24 -2.40 -2.70
N LYS A 424 0.47 -2.41 -3.82
CA LYS A 424 1.80 -1.79 -3.96
C LYS A 424 1.63 -0.37 -4.47
N LEU A 425 2.22 0.60 -3.77
CA LEU A 425 2.29 1.99 -4.24
C LEU A 425 3.67 2.30 -4.82
N TYR A 426 3.66 3.01 -5.95
CA TYR A 426 4.82 3.54 -6.63
C TYR A 426 4.65 5.04 -6.87
N ILE A 427 5.75 5.81 -6.86
CA ILE A 427 5.80 7.18 -7.36
C ILE A 427 6.88 7.29 -8.44
N ASN A 428 6.53 7.79 -9.63
CA ASN A 428 7.43 7.83 -10.80
C ASN A 428 8.10 6.46 -11.08
N ASN A 429 7.30 5.38 -11.00
CA ASN A 429 7.74 3.97 -11.08
C ASN A 429 8.69 3.49 -9.96
N ASN A 430 9.08 4.34 -9.01
CA ASN A 430 9.81 3.90 -7.84
C ASN A 430 8.86 3.30 -6.81
N PHE A 431 9.14 2.06 -6.40
CA PHE A 431 8.39 1.41 -5.32
C PHE A 431 8.55 2.22 -4.03
N ILE A 432 7.41 2.52 -3.39
CA ILE A 432 7.37 3.13 -2.07
C ILE A 432 7.31 2.04 -1.03
N ARG A 433 6.16 1.37 -0.97
CA ARG A 433 5.85 0.35 0.02
C ARG A 433 4.63 -0.44 -0.43
N GLN A 434 4.53 -1.65 0.09
CA GLN A 434 3.40 -2.54 -0.06
C GLN A 434 2.57 -2.49 1.22
N GLU A 435 1.28 -2.25 1.07
CA GLU A 435 0.32 -2.57 2.11
C GLU A 435 -0.32 -3.88 1.73
N THR A 436 -0.17 -4.85 2.61
CA THR A 436 -0.88 -6.08 2.44
C THR A 436 -2.27 -5.89 3.05
N HIS A 437 -2.50 -5.16 4.15
CA HIS A 437 -3.79 -5.14 4.88
C HIS A 437 -4.54 -3.81 4.68
N ALA A 438 -5.85 -3.81 4.38
CA ALA A 438 -6.65 -2.59 4.45
C ALA A 438 -6.69 -1.99 5.88
N PRO A 439 -6.93 -0.68 6.04
CA PRO A 439 -6.93 0.32 4.99
C PRO A 439 -5.53 0.46 4.36
N TYR A 440 -5.47 0.52 3.02
CA TYR A 440 -4.22 0.64 2.28
C TYR A 440 -3.78 2.12 2.28
N GLU A 441 -2.92 2.51 3.22
CA GLU A 441 -2.59 3.92 3.49
C GLU A 441 -1.08 4.18 3.49
N TRP A 442 -0.66 5.34 2.99
CA TRP A 442 0.74 5.79 2.96
C TRP A 442 0.89 7.20 3.53
N GLY A 443 2.14 7.60 3.79
CA GLY A 443 2.51 8.94 4.24
C GLY A 443 2.50 9.12 5.77
N HIS A 444 2.39 8.03 6.53
CA HIS A 444 2.34 8.04 7.99
C HIS A 444 3.55 7.38 8.67
N LEU A 445 4.39 6.64 7.93
CA LEU A 445 5.63 6.04 8.45
C LEU A 445 6.84 6.83 7.97
N GLU A 446 7.47 7.61 8.85
CA GLU A 446 8.58 8.52 8.48
C GLU A 446 9.73 7.82 7.75
N ASP A 447 10.21 6.68 8.27
CA ASP A 447 11.36 5.98 7.69
C ASP A 447 11.05 5.22 6.39
N LYS A 448 9.77 4.87 6.15
CA LYS A 448 9.37 4.00 5.02
C LYS A 448 8.68 4.74 3.89
N ASP A 449 8.08 5.91 4.17
CA ASP A 449 7.33 6.71 3.20
C ASP A 449 8.04 8.05 2.87
N ALA A 450 9.35 8.16 3.15
CA ALA A 450 10.13 9.40 2.98
C ALA A 450 10.00 10.03 1.57
N LYS A 451 9.81 9.21 0.53
CA LYS A 451 9.61 9.67 -0.87
C LYS A 451 8.25 10.33 -1.12
N LEU A 452 7.34 10.31 -0.16
CA LEU A 452 6.04 11.02 -0.19
C LEU A 452 6.08 12.31 0.63
N LYS A 453 7.23 12.65 1.22
CA LYS A 453 7.41 13.79 2.13
C LYS A 453 8.13 14.94 1.44
N ASN A 454 7.76 16.16 1.81
CA ASN A 454 8.43 17.40 1.37
C ASN A 454 8.71 17.44 -0.15
N LEU A 455 7.71 17.12 -0.97
CA LEU A 455 7.90 16.97 -2.41
C LEU A 455 8.27 18.30 -3.07
N SER A 456 9.27 18.26 -3.95
CA SER A 456 9.69 19.40 -4.77
C SER A 456 8.68 19.68 -5.89
N SER A 457 8.83 20.82 -6.57
CA SER A 457 7.96 21.14 -7.70
C SER A 457 8.11 20.12 -8.84
N GLY A 458 7.01 19.61 -9.40
CA GLY A 458 7.03 18.71 -10.54
C GLY A 458 5.75 17.89 -10.70
N THR A 459 5.71 17.10 -11.77
CA THR A 459 4.63 16.15 -12.05
C THR A 459 5.00 14.78 -11.52
N TYR A 460 4.12 14.16 -10.74
CA TYR A 460 4.35 12.87 -10.10
C TYR A 460 3.30 11.87 -10.55
N LYS A 461 3.72 10.71 -11.03
CA LYS A 461 2.83 9.58 -11.36
C LYS A 461 2.77 8.63 -10.17
N LEU A 462 1.63 8.56 -9.50
CA LEU A 462 1.38 7.58 -8.47
C LEU A 462 0.68 6.38 -9.09
N LYS A 463 1.25 5.19 -8.90
CA LYS A 463 0.68 3.92 -9.41
C LYS A 463 0.43 2.97 -8.25
N ALA A 464 -0.76 2.41 -8.24
CA ALA A 464 -1.20 1.41 -7.29
C ALA A 464 -1.48 0.10 -8.03
N ILE A 465 -0.96 -1.00 -7.49
CA ILE A 465 -1.21 -2.34 -8.05
C ILE A 465 -1.84 -3.18 -6.95
N ALA A 466 -3.09 -3.57 -7.15
CA ALA A 466 -3.79 -4.59 -6.37
C ALA A 466 -3.52 -5.96 -7.00
N GLU A 467 -2.95 -6.88 -6.24
CA GLU A 467 -2.89 -8.31 -6.59
C GLU A 467 -4.03 -9.03 -5.84
N ASP A 468 -4.54 -10.20 -6.23
CA ASP A 468 -5.52 -11.02 -5.48
C ASP A 468 -4.92 -12.32 -4.92
N ASN A 469 -5.64 -13.04 -4.05
CA ASN A 469 -5.18 -14.31 -3.43
C ASN A 469 -4.91 -15.44 -4.43
N LYS A 470 -5.32 -15.29 -5.69
CA LYS A 470 -5.11 -16.25 -6.78
C LYS A 470 -4.06 -15.72 -7.79
N GLY A 471 -3.36 -14.63 -7.45
CA GLY A 471 -2.27 -14.03 -8.22
C GLY A 471 -2.71 -13.11 -9.37
N GLY A 472 -4.00 -12.87 -9.56
CA GLY A 472 -4.50 -11.88 -10.52
C GLY A 472 -4.15 -10.46 -10.08
N LYS A 473 -3.98 -9.54 -11.04
CA LYS A 473 -3.49 -8.18 -10.80
C LYS A 473 -4.33 -7.15 -11.53
N LYS A 474 -4.58 -6.03 -10.85
CA LYS A 474 -5.14 -4.82 -11.42
C LYS A 474 -4.34 -3.61 -10.97
N GLU A 475 -4.13 -2.66 -11.87
CA GLU A 475 -3.44 -1.43 -11.55
C GLU A 475 -4.31 -0.19 -11.81
N LYS A 476 -4.04 0.87 -11.05
CA LYS A 476 -4.54 2.22 -11.28
C LYS A 476 -3.36 3.17 -11.19
N GLN A 477 -3.28 4.12 -12.11
CA GLN A 477 -2.30 5.20 -12.05
C GLN A 477 -3.03 6.54 -12.07
N ILE A 478 -2.55 7.46 -11.25
CA ILE A 478 -2.93 8.88 -11.26
C ILE A 478 -1.66 9.72 -11.44
N THR A 479 -1.83 10.89 -11.99
CA THR A 479 -0.79 11.92 -12.09
C THR A 479 -1.22 13.06 -11.19
N ILE A 480 -0.33 13.55 -10.34
CA ILE A 480 -0.55 14.75 -9.53
C ILE A 480 0.58 15.73 -9.82
N THR A 481 0.44 16.94 -9.32
CA THR A 481 1.43 17.99 -9.47
C THR A 481 1.74 18.64 -8.13
N ILE A 482 3.02 18.84 -7.85
CA ILE A 482 3.50 19.52 -6.65
C ILE A 482 4.16 20.80 -7.11
N GLY A 483 3.88 21.92 -6.44
CA GLY A 483 4.14 23.22 -7.05
C GLY A 483 3.39 23.36 -8.37
N ASN A 484 3.56 24.49 -9.06
CA ASN A 484 2.73 24.79 -10.22
C ASN A 484 3.37 24.23 -11.50
N PRO A 485 2.66 23.41 -12.31
CA PRO A 485 2.95 23.27 -13.71
C PRO A 485 2.03 24.15 -14.56
N ILE A 486 2.68 25.04 -15.31
CA ILE A 486 2.24 25.72 -16.55
C ILE A 486 1.09 26.74 -16.37
N ALA A 487 1.44 28.03 -16.44
CA ALA A 487 0.50 29.07 -16.88
C ALA A 487 0.04 28.72 -18.30
N THR A 488 -1.27 28.52 -18.54
CA THR A 488 -1.78 28.12 -19.86
C THR A 488 -1.83 29.28 -20.86
N GLY A 489 -1.39 30.47 -20.46
CA GLY A 489 -1.35 31.67 -21.30
C GLY A 489 -2.67 32.44 -21.27
N ARG A 490 -2.76 33.47 -22.12
CA ARG A 490 -3.96 34.30 -22.29
C ARG A 490 -5.06 33.48 -22.98
N GLU A 491 -6.23 33.42 -22.38
CA GLU A 491 -7.40 32.69 -22.87
C GLU A 491 -8.31 33.58 -23.70
N SER A 492 -8.88 33.07 -24.80
CA SER A 492 -9.94 33.76 -25.57
C SER A 492 -11.33 33.47 -24.97
N VAL A 493 -11.82 34.31 -24.06
CA VAL A 493 -13.11 34.14 -23.38
C VAL A 493 -14.21 34.95 -24.07
N ASN A 494 -15.31 34.29 -24.45
CA ASN A 494 -16.52 34.94 -24.96
C ASN A 494 -17.76 34.45 -24.22
N GLY A 495 -18.69 35.35 -23.91
CA GLY A 495 -19.97 35.02 -23.28
C GLY A 495 -20.30 35.91 -22.07
N VAL A 496 -21.41 35.60 -21.40
CA VAL A 496 -21.85 36.34 -20.20
C VAL A 496 -21.55 35.51 -18.95
N PHE A 497 -20.87 36.11 -17.99
CA PHE A 497 -20.39 35.43 -16.77
C PHE A 497 -20.67 36.27 -15.53
N THR A 498 -20.71 35.64 -14.36
CA THR A 498 -20.33 36.33 -13.11
C THR A 498 -18.84 36.12 -12.87
N ILE A 499 -18.17 37.14 -12.32
CA ILE A 499 -16.76 37.06 -11.92
C ILE A 499 -16.75 36.84 -10.40
N ARG A 500 -16.48 35.60 -9.96
CA ARG A 500 -16.58 35.22 -8.54
C ARG A 500 -15.20 35.09 -7.92
N SER A 501 -14.97 35.74 -6.79
CA SER A 501 -13.71 35.67 -6.03
C SER A 501 -13.50 34.30 -5.41
N ASN A 502 -12.33 33.71 -5.61
CA ASN A 502 -11.95 32.42 -5.00
C ASN A 502 -11.54 32.59 -3.52
N ALA A 503 -11.36 33.83 -3.05
CA ALA A 503 -11.04 34.11 -1.65
C ALA A 503 -12.26 34.00 -0.72
N ASN A 504 -13.46 34.39 -1.18
CA ASN A 504 -14.65 34.47 -0.34
C ASN A 504 -16.00 34.25 -1.07
N ASN A 505 -16.00 33.80 -2.33
CA ASN A 505 -17.20 33.52 -3.14
C ASN A 505 -18.12 34.72 -3.43
N GLU A 506 -17.67 35.96 -3.17
CA GLU A 506 -18.40 37.17 -3.59
C GLU A 506 -18.26 37.41 -5.09
N ASN A 507 -19.26 38.03 -5.72
CA ASN A 507 -19.19 38.41 -7.12
C ASN A 507 -18.71 39.85 -7.28
N VAL A 508 -17.96 40.12 -8.34
CA VAL A 508 -17.67 41.47 -8.81
C VAL A 508 -18.96 42.07 -9.37
N MET A 509 -19.31 43.26 -8.92
CA MET A 509 -20.48 44.02 -9.40
C MET A 509 -20.12 45.47 -9.71
N SER A 510 -20.95 46.11 -10.54
CA SER A 510 -20.86 47.55 -10.83
C SER A 510 -22.24 48.22 -10.67
N PRO A 511 -22.64 48.56 -9.44
CA PRO A 511 -23.94 49.16 -9.18
C PRO A 511 -23.99 50.65 -9.55
N SER A 512 -25.16 51.10 -10.04
CA SER A 512 -25.41 52.52 -10.29
C SER A 512 -25.46 53.36 -9.01
N TRP A 513 -25.90 52.77 -7.88
CA TRP A 513 -25.99 53.45 -6.59
C TRP A 513 -24.63 53.75 -5.96
N ASP A 514 -23.55 53.10 -6.41
CA ASP A 514 -22.17 53.39 -5.99
C ASP A 514 -21.40 54.13 -7.10
N ASN A 515 -22.08 54.95 -7.89
CA ASN A 515 -21.49 55.68 -9.01
C ASN A 515 -20.69 54.79 -9.97
N PHE A 516 -21.18 53.57 -10.21
CA PHE A 516 -20.53 52.57 -11.08
C PHE A 516 -19.13 52.14 -10.64
N ASN A 517 -18.82 52.32 -9.35
CA ASN A 517 -17.62 51.79 -8.73
C ASN A 517 -17.68 50.26 -8.68
N VAL A 518 -16.55 49.58 -8.92
CA VAL A 518 -16.51 48.13 -8.95
C VAL A 518 -16.16 47.60 -7.57
N ARG A 519 -16.99 46.70 -7.06
CA ARG A 519 -16.87 46.16 -5.71
C ARG A 519 -17.28 44.71 -5.64
N MET A 520 -16.88 44.06 -4.55
CA MET A 520 -17.35 42.72 -4.21
C MET A 520 -18.74 42.80 -3.57
N TYR A 521 -19.59 41.83 -3.86
CA TYR A 521 -20.88 41.70 -3.21
C TYR A 521 -21.32 40.24 -3.09
N SER A 522 -21.75 39.88 -1.89
CA SER A 522 -22.36 38.58 -1.61
C SER A 522 -23.87 38.67 -1.79
N SER A 523 -24.42 37.86 -2.70
CA SER A 523 -25.87 37.76 -2.90
C SER A 523 -26.27 36.34 -3.24
N ALA A 524 -27.37 35.87 -2.65
CA ALA A 524 -28.02 34.63 -3.03
C ALA A 524 -28.66 34.70 -4.44
N LYS A 525 -28.87 35.92 -4.96
CA LYS A 525 -29.42 36.16 -6.31
C LYS A 525 -28.39 36.88 -7.19
N VAL A 526 -28.26 36.45 -8.44
CA VAL A 526 -27.41 37.11 -9.44
C VAL A 526 -28.23 38.17 -10.19
N PHE A 527 -28.01 39.44 -9.84
CA PHE A 527 -28.63 40.58 -10.52
C PHE A 527 -27.88 40.95 -11.80
N SER A 528 -28.48 41.79 -12.65
CA SER A 528 -27.89 42.18 -13.95
C SER A 528 -26.55 42.92 -13.80
N ASP A 529 -26.35 43.67 -12.72
CA ASP A 529 -25.11 44.37 -12.39
C ASP A 529 -24.00 43.45 -11.82
N HIS A 530 -24.30 42.16 -11.60
CA HIS A 530 -23.30 41.10 -11.33
C HIS A 530 -22.85 40.37 -12.60
N LYS A 531 -23.55 40.56 -13.72
CA LYS A 531 -23.32 39.86 -14.99
C LYS A 531 -22.39 40.69 -15.88
N TRP A 532 -21.39 40.04 -16.46
CA TRP A 532 -20.35 40.65 -17.28
C TRP A 532 -20.21 39.90 -18.61
N GLU A 533 -20.41 40.60 -19.73
CA GLU A 533 -20.13 40.11 -21.07
C GLU A 533 -18.64 40.25 -21.36
N PHE A 534 -17.96 39.12 -21.53
CA PHE A 534 -16.62 39.04 -22.06
C PHE A 534 -16.71 38.92 -23.58
N LYS A 535 -16.01 39.82 -24.27
CA LYS A 535 -15.85 39.77 -25.72
C LYS A 535 -14.37 39.81 -26.04
N HIS A 536 -13.86 38.70 -26.56
CA HIS A 536 -12.49 38.60 -27.06
C HIS A 536 -12.32 39.46 -28.32
N LEU A 537 -11.21 40.19 -28.37
CA LEU A 537 -10.75 41.00 -29.49
C LEU A 537 -9.60 40.26 -30.21
N SER A 538 -8.67 40.95 -30.87
CA SER A 538 -7.41 40.36 -31.30
C SER A 538 -6.40 40.29 -30.14
N ASP A 539 -5.35 39.47 -30.29
CA ASP A 539 -4.17 39.46 -29.42
C ASP A 539 -4.44 39.14 -27.94
N GLY A 540 -5.50 38.39 -27.64
CA GLY A 540 -5.88 37.97 -26.28
C GLY A 540 -6.55 39.06 -25.44
N LYS A 541 -6.84 40.24 -26.03
CA LYS A 541 -7.48 41.37 -25.35
C LYS A 541 -8.99 41.14 -25.27
N HIS A 542 -9.61 41.61 -24.19
CA HIS A 542 -11.06 41.51 -23.97
C HIS A 542 -11.63 42.86 -23.60
N THR A 543 -12.85 43.11 -24.05
CA THR A 543 -13.74 44.06 -23.37
C THR A 543 -14.60 43.28 -22.37
N VAL A 544 -14.79 43.83 -21.17
CA VAL A 544 -15.60 43.22 -20.10
C VAL A 544 -16.73 44.17 -19.77
N ARG A 545 -17.93 43.94 -20.31
CA ARG A 545 -19.08 44.85 -20.23
C ARG A 545 -20.07 44.38 -19.18
N ASN A 546 -20.37 45.21 -18.19
CA ASN A 546 -21.43 44.95 -17.24
C ASN A 546 -22.79 44.96 -17.93
N ILE A 547 -23.62 43.92 -17.74
CA ILE A 547 -24.92 43.80 -18.40
C ILE A 547 -25.93 44.79 -17.82
N GLY A 548 -25.97 44.96 -16.50
CA GLY A 548 -26.95 45.83 -15.83
C GLY A 548 -26.78 47.31 -16.16
N THR A 549 -25.55 47.77 -16.35
CA THR A 549 -25.24 49.19 -16.62
C THR A 549 -24.81 49.46 -18.07
N GLY A 550 -24.46 48.43 -18.83
CA GLY A 550 -23.92 48.56 -20.19
C GLY A 550 -22.51 49.13 -20.27
N ARG A 551 -21.82 49.35 -19.14
CA ARG A 551 -20.50 49.98 -19.02
C ARG A 551 -19.37 48.95 -18.99
N PHE A 552 -18.15 49.34 -19.35
CA PHE A 552 -16.97 48.48 -19.48
C PHE A 552 -16.05 48.60 -18.28
N LEU A 553 -15.54 47.48 -17.77
CA LEU A 553 -14.57 47.41 -16.68
C LEU A 553 -13.30 48.19 -17.04
N GLU A 554 -12.87 49.10 -16.17
CA GLU A 554 -11.69 49.92 -16.38
C GLU A 554 -10.86 50.10 -15.12
N VAL A 555 -9.57 50.39 -15.29
CA VAL A 555 -8.74 51.00 -14.25
C VAL A 555 -8.86 52.52 -14.37
N TYR A 556 -9.29 53.17 -13.29
CA TYR A 556 -9.61 54.60 -13.28
C TYR A 556 -8.47 55.44 -13.86
N LYS A 557 -8.77 56.26 -14.87
CA LYS A 557 -7.83 57.16 -15.58
C LYS A 557 -6.61 56.47 -16.21
N GLY A 558 -6.60 55.14 -16.32
CA GLY A 558 -5.43 54.40 -16.81
C GLY A 558 -4.20 54.49 -15.91
N GLU A 559 -4.39 54.71 -14.62
CA GLU A 559 -3.29 54.63 -13.65
C GLU A 559 -2.71 53.21 -13.60
N CYS A 560 -1.41 53.09 -13.33
CA CYS A 560 -0.70 51.82 -13.25
C CYS A 560 0.02 51.71 -11.89
N GLY A 561 -0.09 50.55 -11.23
CA GLY A 561 0.49 50.27 -9.90
C GLY A 561 -0.52 49.73 -8.88
N ASN A 562 -0.08 49.55 -7.64
CA ASN A 562 -0.93 49.00 -6.58
C ASN A 562 -2.02 49.99 -6.12
N ARG A 563 -3.16 49.44 -5.71
CA ARG A 563 -4.33 50.17 -5.16
C ARG A 563 -4.97 51.17 -6.12
N LYS A 564 -4.83 51.00 -7.45
CA LYS A 564 -5.57 51.85 -8.39
C LYS A 564 -7.00 51.37 -8.50
N ASN A 565 -7.93 52.32 -8.42
CA ASN A 565 -9.34 52.01 -8.36
C ASN A 565 -9.81 51.36 -9.66
N VAL A 566 -10.72 50.40 -9.55
CA VAL A 566 -11.39 49.79 -10.69
C VAL A 566 -12.84 50.25 -10.69
N ASN A 567 -13.30 50.80 -11.79
CA ASN A 567 -14.65 51.29 -12.00
C ASN A 567 -15.15 50.85 -13.38
N THR A 568 -16.28 51.37 -13.86
CA THR A 568 -16.71 51.14 -15.24
C THR A 568 -16.90 52.43 -16.05
N TRP A 569 -16.69 52.35 -17.36
CA TRP A 569 -16.80 53.47 -18.32
C TRP A 569 -17.77 53.21 -19.48
N THR A 570 -18.18 54.26 -20.19
CA THR A 570 -19.16 54.17 -21.28
C THR A 570 -18.60 53.66 -22.61
N SER A 571 -17.29 53.60 -22.79
CA SER A 571 -16.63 53.15 -24.03
C SER A 571 -15.42 52.26 -23.75
N PRO A 572 -15.13 51.24 -24.59
CA PRO A 572 -13.99 50.33 -24.41
C PRO A 572 -12.76 50.67 -25.27
N ASN A 573 -12.57 51.93 -25.65
CA ASN A 573 -11.63 52.29 -26.72
C ASN A 573 -10.17 52.31 -26.25
N SER A 574 -9.92 52.63 -24.98
CA SER A 574 -8.56 52.78 -24.43
C SER A 574 -8.06 51.47 -23.80
N ASP A 575 -6.75 51.30 -23.69
CA ASP A 575 -6.17 50.04 -23.18
C ASP A 575 -6.44 49.79 -21.68
N HIS A 576 -6.67 50.83 -20.89
CA HIS A 576 -7.11 50.68 -19.49
C HIS A 576 -8.56 50.23 -19.32
N GLN A 577 -9.30 50.08 -20.42
CA GLN A 577 -10.65 49.51 -20.49
C GLN A 577 -10.65 48.10 -21.11
N LYS A 578 -9.46 47.55 -21.39
CA LYS A 578 -9.26 46.23 -21.97
C LYS A 578 -8.46 45.36 -21.01
N TRP A 579 -8.76 44.07 -21.02
CA TRP A 579 -8.18 43.12 -20.09
C TRP A 579 -7.65 41.89 -20.84
N TYR A 580 -6.48 41.41 -20.47
CA TYR A 580 -6.11 40.03 -20.73
C TYR A 580 -6.77 39.15 -19.68
N VAL A 581 -7.28 38.01 -20.13
CA VAL A 581 -7.77 36.96 -19.25
C VAL A 581 -6.73 35.87 -19.26
N GLU A 582 -6.01 35.70 -18.16
CA GLU A 582 -5.03 34.62 -18.03
C GLU A 582 -5.57 33.53 -17.13
N LYS A 583 -5.47 32.29 -17.59
CA LYS A 583 -5.88 31.13 -16.79
C LYS A 583 -4.68 30.49 -16.12
N TYR A 584 -4.92 30.11 -14.87
CA TYR A 584 -3.96 29.47 -14.02
C TYR A 584 -4.69 28.45 -13.14
N ASN A 585 -4.43 27.17 -13.37
CA ASN A 585 -5.25 26.07 -12.87
C ASN A 585 -6.73 26.26 -13.28
N ASP A 586 -7.67 26.23 -12.33
CA ASP A 586 -9.09 26.46 -12.57
C ASP A 586 -9.52 27.93 -12.37
N SER A 587 -8.58 28.84 -12.06
CA SER A 587 -8.84 30.25 -11.78
C SER A 587 -8.38 31.17 -12.92
N TYR A 588 -9.02 32.33 -13.00
CA TYR A 588 -8.74 33.38 -13.97
C TYR A 588 -8.18 34.61 -13.27
N PHE A 589 -7.21 35.25 -13.91
CA PHE A 589 -6.68 36.57 -13.60
C PHE A 589 -7.14 37.54 -14.68
N LEU A 590 -7.61 38.73 -14.26
CA LEU A 590 -7.88 39.83 -15.17
C LEU A 590 -6.72 40.82 -15.07
N ILE A 591 -5.98 40.98 -16.16
CA ILE A 591 -4.78 41.82 -16.25
C ILE A 591 -5.09 43.02 -17.14
N PRO A 592 -4.98 44.26 -16.66
CA PRO A 592 -5.29 45.42 -17.48
C PRO A 592 -4.24 45.59 -18.59
N VAL A 593 -4.68 45.81 -19.84
CA VAL A 593 -3.80 45.80 -21.02
C VAL A 593 -2.74 46.90 -20.96
N HIS A 594 -3.01 48.03 -20.29
CA HIS A 594 -2.05 49.13 -20.14
C HIS A 594 -1.00 48.91 -19.04
N CYS A 595 -1.12 47.85 -18.23
CA CYS A 595 -0.33 47.66 -17.01
C CYS A 595 -0.21 46.16 -16.66
N GLU A 596 0.57 45.43 -17.46
CA GLU A 596 0.58 43.95 -17.48
C GLU A 596 1.22 43.30 -16.22
N ASP A 597 1.92 44.07 -15.40
CA ASP A 597 2.47 43.63 -14.10
C ASP A 597 1.43 43.65 -12.97
N GLN A 598 0.24 44.19 -13.23
CA GLN A 598 -0.86 44.28 -12.27
C GLN A 598 -1.99 43.30 -12.62
N ALA A 599 -2.83 42.97 -11.63
CA ALA A 599 -4.05 42.20 -11.81
C ALA A 599 -5.21 42.81 -11.02
N LEU A 600 -6.44 42.49 -11.41
CA LEU A 600 -7.64 42.74 -10.61
C LEU A 600 -7.51 42.09 -9.23
N ASP A 601 -7.78 42.84 -8.17
CA ASP A 601 -7.59 42.44 -6.78
C ASP A 601 -8.71 43.00 -5.88
N LYS A 602 -8.90 42.40 -4.71
CA LYS A 602 -9.82 42.83 -3.65
C LYS A 602 -9.13 42.76 -2.28
N ASN A 603 -9.47 43.67 -1.36
CA ASN A 603 -9.03 43.54 0.03
C ASN A 603 -9.68 42.31 0.69
N ASN A 604 -9.08 41.77 1.75
CA ASN A 604 -9.56 40.55 2.43
C ASN A 604 -10.98 40.64 3.02
N GLU A 605 -11.52 41.83 3.21
CA GLU A 605 -12.86 42.08 3.76
C GLU A 605 -14.00 41.72 2.78
N ASN A 606 -15.20 41.49 3.32
CA ASN A 606 -16.41 41.30 2.51
C ASN A 606 -16.94 42.65 2.03
N GLY A 607 -17.57 42.67 0.86
CA GLY A 607 -18.09 43.92 0.29
C GLY A 607 -17.01 44.91 -0.16
N ALA A 608 -15.75 44.44 -0.25
CA ALA A 608 -14.57 45.25 -0.49
C ALA A 608 -14.58 45.97 -1.84
N ASN A 609 -13.88 47.10 -1.90
CA ASN A 609 -13.57 47.76 -3.16
C ASN A 609 -12.63 46.91 -4.02
N VAL A 610 -12.86 46.89 -5.34
CA VAL A 610 -11.96 46.24 -6.30
C VAL A 610 -10.92 47.23 -6.80
N HIS A 611 -9.68 46.80 -6.83
CA HIS A 611 -8.53 47.61 -7.21
C HIS A 611 -7.53 46.78 -8.00
N THR A 612 -6.40 47.36 -8.38
CA THR A 612 -5.27 46.64 -8.99
C THR A 612 -4.15 46.38 -7.99
N TRP A 613 -3.45 45.27 -8.12
CA TRP A 613 -2.27 44.95 -7.33
C TRP A 613 -1.26 44.13 -8.15
N THR A 614 0.03 44.21 -7.80
CA THR A 614 1.11 43.47 -8.45
C THR A 614 0.72 42.00 -8.54
N LYS A 615 0.73 41.49 -9.77
CA LYS A 615 0.28 40.14 -10.07
C LYS A 615 1.18 39.12 -9.38
N THR A 616 0.58 38.27 -8.55
CA THR A 616 1.28 37.18 -7.86
C THR A 616 0.41 35.94 -7.86
N LEU A 617 0.99 34.79 -8.26
CA LEU A 617 0.23 33.56 -8.50
C LEU A 617 -0.37 32.96 -7.22
N ASN A 618 0.17 33.30 -6.04
CA ASN A 618 -0.28 32.81 -4.74
C ASN A 618 -1.28 33.76 -4.05
N ASN A 619 -1.59 34.92 -4.62
CA ASN A 619 -2.57 35.84 -4.05
C ASN A 619 -3.99 35.43 -4.43
N LYS A 620 -4.70 34.79 -3.49
CA LYS A 620 -6.10 34.36 -3.69
C LYS A 620 -7.07 35.51 -4.00
N ASN A 621 -6.73 36.75 -3.65
CA ASN A 621 -7.58 37.90 -3.97
C ASN A 621 -7.54 38.30 -5.45
N GLN A 622 -6.59 37.75 -6.22
CA GLN A 622 -6.44 37.97 -7.66
C GLN A 622 -6.99 36.80 -8.50
N GLN A 623 -7.53 35.77 -7.85
CA GLN A 623 -8.02 34.55 -8.47
C GLN A 623 -9.55 34.56 -8.51
N PHE A 624 -10.11 34.42 -9.72
CA PHE A 624 -11.56 34.47 -9.95
C PHE A 624 -12.05 33.27 -10.76
N ASP A 625 -13.27 32.81 -10.49
CA ASP A 625 -14.03 31.90 -11.34
C ASP A 625 -14.90 32.73 -12.31
N LEU A 626 -14.95 32.33 -13.58
CA LEU A 626 -15.91 32.85 -14.56
C LEU A 626 -17.08 31.86 -14.70
N ILE A 627 -18.22 32.19 -14.08
CA ILE A 627 -19.40 31.31 -14.04
C ILE A 627 -20.35 31.71 -15.15
N SER A 628 -20.56 30.84 -16.14
CA SER A 628 -21.43 31.11 -17.28
C SER A 628 -22.88 31.37 -16.83
N VAL A 629 -23.50 32.42 -17.37
CA VAL A 629 -24.90 32.76 -17.15
C VAL A 629 -25.67 32.40 -18.42
N SER A 630 -26.53 31.38 -18.33
CA SER A 630 -27.36 30.96 -19.46
C SER A 630 -28.42 32.02 -19.81
N LYS A 631 -28.82 32.12 -21.09
CA LYS A 631 -29.76 33.15 -21.58
C LYS A 631 -31.19 33.08 -21.00
N ASN A 632 -31.49 32.12 -20.12
CA ASN A 632 -32.85 31.92 -19.57
C ASN A 632 -32.99 32.15 -18.05
N ASP A 633 -31.94 32.56 -17.34
CA ASP A 633 -32.00 32.77 -15.88
C ASP A 633 -32.32 34.22 -15.50
N GLU A 634 -33.54 34.67 -15.84
CA GLU A 634 -34.10 35.91 -15.30
C GLU A 634 -34.89 35.73 -13.98
N ASN A 635 -35.10 34.50 -13.49
CA ASN A 635 -35.89 34.28 -12.26
C ASN A 635 -35.47 33.09 -11.37
N ALA A 636 -34.19 32.70 -11.34
CA ALA A 636 -33.72 31.67 -10.42
C ALA A 636 -33.58 32.22 -8.98
N THR A 637 -34.64 32.13 -8.18
CA THR A 637 -34.60 32.22 -6.71
C THR A 637 -33.81 31.04 -6.15
N VAL A 638 -32.59 31.27 -5.65
CA VAL A 638 -31.92 30.31 -4.77
C VAL A 638 -32.47 30.49 -3.36
N THR A 639 -33.31 29.55 -2.91
CA THR A 639 -33.66 29.39 -1.50
C THR A 639 -32.55 28.60 -0.79
N PRO A 640 -32.05 29.06 0.36
CA PRO A 640 -31.09 28.29 1.14
C PRO A 640 -31.83 27.20 1.90
N ASN A 641 -31.65 25.96 1.45
CA ASN A 641 -31.61 24.70 2.22
C ASN A 641 -32.30 23.55 1.49
N ASN A 642 -31.49 22.51 1.25
CA ASN A 642 -31.83 21.12 0.90
C ASN A 642 -32.55 20.89 -0.43
N VAL A 643 -31.82 20.30 -1.39
CA VAL A 643 -32.13 18.98 -2.01
C VAL A 643 -30.98 18.57 -2.95
N ASN A 644 -30.53 17.32 -2.78
CA ASN A 644 -29.69 16.54 -3.71
C ASN A 644 -30.27 16.51 -5.13
N ILE A 645 -29.50 16.82 -6.18
CA ILE A 645 -29.67 16.18 -7.52
C ILE A 645 -28.31 16.01 -8.23
N GLU A 646 -27.96 14.74 -8.38
CA GLU A 646 -27.39 14.01 -9.52
C GLU A 646 -26.42 14.67 -10.52
N SER A 647 -25.33 13.93 -10.73
CA SER A 647 -24.17 14.13 -11.59
C SER A 647 -24.46 14.36 -13.08
N ASN A 648 -23.73 15.31 -13.67
CA ASN A 648 -23.50 15.45 -15.11
C ASN A 648 -23.14 14.11 -15.76
N LYS A 649 -23.96 13.66 -16.71
CA LYS A 649 -23.73 12.46 -17.52
C LYS A 649 -22.72 12.78 -18.62
N GLU A 650 -21.46 12.41 -18.44
CA GLU A 650 -20.42 12.56 -19.47
C GLU A 650 -20.66 11.59 -20.64
N PHE A 651 -20.79 12.11 -21.86
CA PHE A 651 -20.84 11.31 -23.08
C PHE A 651 -19.42 10.85 -23.45
N SER A 652 -19.23 9.53 -23.59
CA SER A 652 -17.94 8.95 -23.96
C SER A 652 -18.01 8.24 -25.32
N LEU A 653 -16.92 8.34 -26.09
CA LEU A 653 -16.73 7.57 -27.33
C LEU A 653 -16.06 6.24 -27.01
N THR A 654 -16.73 5.14 -27.29
CA THR A 654 -16.23 3.78 -27.02
C THR A 654 -15.87 3.07 -28.32
N ILE A 655 -14.68 2.47 -28.36
CA ILE A 655 -14.24 1.60 -29.46
C ILE A 655 -13.74 0.26 -28.94
N PHE A 656 -14.02 -0.84 -29.64
CA PHE A 656 -13.62 -2.18 -29.21
C PHE A 656 -13.63 -3.20 -30.37
N PRO A 657 -12.87 -4.31 -30.28
CA PRO A 657 -11.84 -4.59 -29.27
C PRO A 657 -10.63 -3.67 -29.45
N ASN A 658 -9.82 -3.50 -28.40
CA ASN A 658 -8.54 -2.78 -28.46
C ASN A 658 -7.55 -3.46 -27.50
N PRO A 659 -6.55 -4.21 -27.98
CA PRO A 659 -6.09 -4.29 -29.38
C PRO A 659 -7.10 -4.95 -30.34
N VAL A 660 -7.06 -4.55 -31.61
CA VAL A 660 -7.93 -5.05 -32.69
C VAL A 660 -7.12 -5.78 -33.75
N THR A 661 -7.65 -6.88 -34.29
CA THR A 661 -6.96 -7.65 -35.34
C THR A 661 -7.49 -7.31 -36.74
N ASN A 662 -8.82 -7.28 -36.95
CA ASN A 662 -9.42 -7.09 -38.29
C ASN A 662 -10.53 -6.03 -38.36
N THR A 663 -11.46 -6.03 -37.39
CA THR A 663 -12.62 -5.12 -37.41
C THR A 663 -12.76 -4.44 -36.06
N LEU A 664 -12.67 -3.11 -36.05
CA LEU A 664 -12.88 -2.23 -34.91
C LEU A 664 -14.34 -1.80 -34.89
N LYS A 665 -15.00 -1.89 -33.74
CA LYS A 665 -16.39 -1.43 -33.55
C LYS A 665 -16.38 -0.07 -32.89
N LEU A 666 -17.19 0.85 -33.40
CA LEU A 666 -17.42 2.18 -32.86
C LEU A 666 -18.84 2.24 -32.31
N ALA A 667 -18.99 2.38 -30.99
CA ALA A 667 -20.31 2.49 -30.38
C ALA A 667 -20.88 3.91 -30.61
N LEU A 668 -22.09 3.96 -31.14
CA LEU A 668 -22.77 5.18 -31.57
C LEU A 668 -24.10 5.44 -30.85
N ASP A 669 -24.44 4.67 -29.82
CA ASP A 669 -25.69 4.80 -29.04
C ASP A 669 -25.94 6.23 -28.51
N ASN A 670 -24.86 6.93 -28.17
CA ASN A 670 -24.90 8.29 -27.63
C ASN A 670 -25.02 9.38 -28.71
N PHE A 671 -24.99 8.98 -29.99
CA PHE A 671 -24.95 9.89 -31.14
C PHE A 671 -26.10 9.67 -32.12
N MET A 672 -27.12 8.89 -31.72
CA MET A 672 -28.28 8.59 -32.55
C MET A 672 -28.96 9.86 -33.07
N GLY A 673 -29.29 9.86 -34.37
CA GLY A 673 -29.93 11.00 -35.04
C GLY A 673 -28.99 12.10 -35.52
N GLN A 674 -27.66 11.92 -35.45
CA GLN A 674 -26.66 12.88 -35.92
C GLN A 674 -25.85 12.32 -37.09
N THR A 675 -25.48 13.15 -38.06
CA THR A 675 -24.47 12.78 -39.06
C THR A 675 -23.07 12.92 -38.44
N LEU A 676 -22.27 11.85 -38.49
CA LEU A 676 -20.97 11.81 -37.85
C LEU A 676 -19.87 11.61 -38.88
N ARG A 677 -18.72 12.22 -38.66
CA ARG A 677 -17.54 12.02 -39.53
C ARG A 677 -16.40 11.46 -38.71
N TYR A 678 -15.90 10.27 -39.05
CA TYR A 678 -14.72 9.71 -38.39
C TYR A 678 -13.52 9.60 -39.32
N THR A 679 -12.33 9.77 -38.76
CA THR A 679 -11.05 9.73 -39.47
C THR A 679 -10.06 8.85 -38.72
N ILE A 680 -9.48 7.87 -39.43
CA ILE A 680 -8.36 7.08 -38.93
C ILE A 680 -7.04 7.72 -39.38
N PHE A 681 -6.09 7.86 -38.46
CA PHE A 681 -4.77 8.42 -38.72
C PHE A 681 -3.70 7.75 -37.87
N SER A 682 -2.45 7.81 -38.33
CA SER A 682 -1.28 7.41 -37.53
C SER A 682 -0.93 8.56 -36.57
N PRO A 683 -0.97 8.36 -35.25
CA PRO A 683 -0.59 9.39 -34.28
C PRO A 683 0.94 9.59 -34.21
N VAL A 684 1.72 8.65 -34.77
CA VAL A 684 3.19 8.74 -34.80
C VAL A 684 3.66 9.65 -35.91
N THR A 685 3.05 9.53 -37.10
CA THR A 685 3.44 10.33 -38.28
C THR A 685 2.49 11.51 -38.53
N GLY A 686 1.31 11.53 -37.89
CA GLY A 686 0.23 12.47 -38.18
C GLY A 686 -0.52 12.17 -39.49
N SER A 687 -0.08 11.16 -40.25
CA SER A 687 -0.64 10.84 -41.57
C SER A 687 -2.07 10.33 -41.44
N LYS A 688 -2.97 11.00 -42.15
CA LYS A 688 -4.36 10.55 -42.30
C LYS A 688 -4.42 9.31 -43.19
N ILE A 689 -5.08 8.27 -42.71
CA ILE A 689 -5.18 6.98 -43.42
C ILE A 689 -6.47 6.95 -44.23
N TYR A 690 -7.63 7.17 -43.60
CA TYR A 690 -8.89 7.39 -44.32
C TYR A 690 -9.92 8.12 -43.45
N THR A 691 -10.99 8.61 -44.09
CA THR A 691 -12.15 9.22 -43.43
C THR A 691 -13.43 8.62 -44.00
N ASN A 692 -14.42 8.41 -43.14
CA ASN A 692 -15.76 8.05 -43.56
C ASN A 692 -16.82 8.91 -42.85
N THR A 693 -18.03 8.91 -43.40
CA THR A 693 -19.19 9.61 -42.84
C THR A 693 -20.29 8.60 -42.56
N VAL A 694 -20.87 8.68 -41.37
CA VAL A 694 -21.99 7.87 -40.91
C VAL A 694 -23.23 8.77 -40.88
N THR A 695 -24.28 8.40 -41.60
CA THR A 695 -25.51 9.22 -41.75
C THR A 695 -26.39 9.15 -40.50
N LYS A 696 -27.26 10.15 -40.29
CA LYS A 696 -28.09 10.30 -39.08
C LYS A 696 -29.01 9.12 -38.74
N ASP A 697 -29.26 8.24 -39.70
CA ASP A 697 -30.07 7.01 -39.60
C ASP A 697 -29.23 5.76 -39.24
N HIS A 698 -27.97 5.96 -38.81
CA HIS A 698 -27.10 4.86 -38.42
C HIS A 698 -27.62 4.04 -37.24
N GLY A 699 -27.21 2.76 -37.19
CA GLY A 699 -27.43 1.90 -36.03
C GLY A 699 -26.56 2.28 -34.84
N THR A 700 -26.71 1.57 -33.74
CA THR A 700 -25.96 1.84 -32.49
C THR A 700 -24.48 1.48 -32.54
N THR A 701 -24.00 0.85 -33.61
CA THR A 701 -22.59 0.48 -33.76
C THR A 701 -22.18 0.55 -35.23
N GLU A 702 -21.02 1.16 -35.49
CA GLU A 702 -20.37 1.21 -36.79
C GLU A 702 -19.18 0.24 -36.83
N LEU A 703 -19.05 -0.51 -37.92
CA LEU A 703 -17.97 -1.50 -38.11
C LEU A 703 -16.88 -0.95 -39.02
N ILE A 704 -15.67 -0.88 -38.50
CA ILE A 704 -14.51 -0.24 -39.14
C ILE A 704 -13.48 -1.33 -39.46
N HIS A 705 -13.30 -1.63 -40.74
CA HIS A 705 -12.28 -2.60 -41.17
C HIS A 705 -10.88 -1.99 -41.11
N VAL A 706 -9.99 -2.65 -40.37
CA VAL A 706 -8.59 -2.25 -40.14
C VAL A 706 -7.60 -3.37 -40.47
N GLY A 707 -8.08 -4.50 -41.00
CA GLY A 707 -7.25 -5.66 -41.35
C GLY A 707 -6.25 -5.42 -42.50
N ASN A 708 -6.28 -4.25 -43.14
CA ASN A 708 -5.25 -3.80 -44.09
C ASN A 708 -4.15 -2.95 -43.44
N LEU A 709 -4.30 -2.56 -42.17
CA LEU A 709 -3.29 -1.80 -41.43
C LEU A 709 -2.23 -2.75 -40.83
N GLU A 710 -0.98 -2.30 -40.77
CA GLU A 710 0.10 -3.04 -40.12
C GLU A 710 -0.02 -3.00 -38.60
N THR A 711 0.62 -3.94 -37.89
CA THR A 711 0.67 -3.93 -36.42
C THR A 711 1.26 -2.62 -35.91
N GLY A 712 0.52 -1.89 -35.08
CA GLY A 712 0.92 -0.56 -34.66
C GLY A 712 -0.18 0.23 -33.94
N LEU A 713 0.19 1.42 -33.47
CA LEU A 713 -0.73 2.34 -32.81
C LEU A 713 -1.39 3.27 -33.84
N TYR A 714 -2.72 3.34 -33.82
CA TYR A 714 -3.55 4.22 -34.64
C TYR A 714 -4.49 5.04 -33.77
N ALA A 715 -5.12 6.05 -34.36
CA ALA A 715 -6.15 6.85 -33.70
C ALA A 715 -7.35 7.05 -34.61
N ILE A 716 -8.54 7.01 -34.02
CA ILE A 716 -9.80 7.43 -34.64
C ILE A 716 -10.20 8.79 -34.05
N ARG A 717 -10.55 9.73 -34.91
CA ARG A 717 -11.18 11.00 -34.55
C ARG A 717 -12.61 11.01 -35.05
N LEU A 718 -13.60 11.13 -34.18
CA LEU A 718 -15.02 11.31 -34.52
C LEU A 718 -15.41 12.77 -34.31
N LYS A 719 -16.04 13.39 -35.29
CA LYS A 719 -16.59 14.75 -35.21
C LYS A 719 -18.10 14.72 -35.38
N THR A 720 -18.82 15.40 -34.49
CA THR A 720 -20.29 15.55 -34.51
C THR A 720 -20.72 16.82 -35.24
N GLU A 721 -22.01 16.93 -35.60
CA GLU A 721 -22.58 18.13 -36.23
C GLU A 721 -22.40 19.40 -35.38
N ASN A 722 -22.40 19.25 -34.04
CA ASN A 722 -22.21 20.34 -33.08
C ASN A 722 -20.72 20.67 -32.81
N ASN A 723 -19.81 20.22 -33.69
CA ASN A 723 -18.36 20.43 -33.62
C ASN A 723 -17.65 19.83 -32.38
N TYR A 724 -18.28 18.91 -31.66
CA TYR A 724 -17.56 18.11 -30.66
C TYR A 724 -16.64 17.11 -31.36
N GLU A 725 -15.39 17.07 -30.93
CA GLU A 725 -14.38 16.13 -31.43
C GLU A 725 -13.96 15.16 -30.34
N PHE A 726 -14.02 13.87 -30.66
CA PHE A 726 -13.60 12.78 -29.80
C PHE A 726 -12.43 12.09 -30.47
N ILE A 727 -11.34 11.84 -29.74
CA ILE A 727 -10.18 11.12 -30.26
C ILE A 727 -9.93 9.91 -29.36
N HIS A 728 -9.87 8.73 -29.97
CA HIS A 728 -9.58 7.48 -29.27
C HIS A 728 -8.43 6.75 -29.97
N ARG A 729 -7.48 6.23 -29.20
CA ARG A 729 -6.33 5.49 -29.74
C ARG A 729 -6.60 3.99 -29.68
N PHE A 730 -6.19 3.25 -30.71
CA PHE A 730 -6.28 1.81 -30.73
C PHE A 730 -5.04 1.16 -31.33
N VAL A 731 -4.75 -0.04 -30.88
CA VAL A 731 -3.62 -0.85 -31.35
C VAL A 731 -4.15 -1.87 -32.34
N VAL A 732 -3.62 -1.89 -33.56
CA VAL A 732 -3.79 -3.02 -34.47
C VAL A 732 -2.75 -4.07 -34.09
N HIS A 733 -3.18 -5.30 -33.82
CA HIS A 733 -2.33 -6.43 -33.49
C HIS A 733 -2.63 -7.59 -34.43
N ARG A 734 -1.69 -7.89 -35.31
CA ARG A 734 -1.73 -9.05 -36.19
C ARG A 734 -0.99 -10.25 -35.61
#